data_AF-A0A938ZJB9-F1
#
_entry.id   AF-A0A938ZJB9-F1
#
_cell.length_a   1.000
_cell.length_b   1.000
_cell.length_c   1.000
_cell.angle_alpha   90.00
_cell.angle_beta   90.00
_cell.angle_gamma   90.00
#
_symmetry.space_group_name_H-M   'P 1'
#
loop_
_entity.id
_entity.type
_entity.pdbx_description
1 polymer ?
#
loop_
_entity_poly.entity_id
_entity_poly.type
_entity_poly.pdbx_seq_one_letter_code
_entity_poly.pdbx_strand_id
1 'polypeptide(L)'
;MINQLSPEIPSCTWSRPIGLGWNKPYTVRYASNIDDGPWHGMPLGGFGAGCIGRSSRGDFNLWHIDGGEHTFKNIPACQFSVFESNSTSSQAYALSTQAPDDSTLKAWQWYPIVPSTEGTGNYHALYPRSWFVYENVFQAQLTCEQFSPVWAGNYQETSYPVAIFLWNAHNPTDAPITLSIMLTWQNMVGWFTNALKSPEVRVRDDGSPVYEYQPRWGESQGNYNQIVENTQQFGCVLGRVGSDEPLQEGDGTWCIATLKHPQVEVFHHSRWNPEGTGEEIWQSFAKDGSLPNYVDTTPATENTQLGGAMATPAAGIAIRFTLQPGETLEIPFVLAWDLPITEFAAGVNYYRRYTDFFGKNGNNAWAIASTALQEYQTWRSQIQSWQKPILDREDLPNWFKMALFNELYDLTSGGTLWSAASELNPIGQFAVLECLDYRWYESLDVRLYGSFALLMLFPELEKSVIRAFARAIPQGDDTPRIIGYYMTIKAESPIAVRKVAGATPHDLGAPNEHVWEKTNYTSYQDCNLWKDLGSDFVLQVYRDFLLTGADDVEFLADCWNAIVQTLDYLKTFDLDGDGIPENSGAPDQTFDDWRLQGVSAYCGGLWLAALEAAIAISDILLTHKLGDLGVLAVQKSTYETWLRQSLPIYQEKLWNGEYYRLDSKSGSDVVMADQLCGQFYARLLDLPDIVPSDRALSALKTVYDACFLKFCNGEFGAANGVRRDGSPENPKATHPLEVWTGINFGLAAFLVQMGMKDEALRLTQAVVQQIYENGLQFRTPEAITATGTFRASTYLRPMAIWGIYLVIN
;
A
#
# COMPACT_ATOMS: atom_id res chain seq x y z
N MET A 1 4.48 11.27 33.71
CA MET A 1 3.66 10.07 33.46
C MET A 1 2.34 10.24 34.20
N ILE A 2 1.22 10.04 33.50
CA ILE A 2 -0.14 10.15 34.04
C ILE A 2 -0.56 8.72 34.42
N ASN A 3 -1.22 8.53 35.56
CA ASN A 3 -1.95 7.29 35.88
C ASN A 3 -3.09 7.12 34.85
N GLN A 4 -2.80 6.58 33.67
CA GLN A 4 -3.79 6.24 32.67
C GLN A 4 -4.26 4.80 32.88
N LEU A 5 -5.57 4.63 32.78
CA LEU A 5 -6.23 3.33 32.58
C LEU A 5 -5.59 2.60 31.39
N SER A 6 -5.66 1.27 31.38
CA SER A 6 -5.12 0.41 30.31
C SER A 6 -5.40 0.96 28.91
N PRO A 7 -4.47 0.84 27.94
CA PRO A 7 -4.62 1.43 26.61
C PRO A 7 -5.92 0.95 25.96
N GLU A 8 -6.76 1.92 25.56
CA GLU A 8 -8.05 1.65 24.92
C GLU A 8 -7.81 1.23 23.46
N ILE A 9 -7.88 -0.08 23.21
CA ILE A 9 -7.82 -0.66 21.86
C ILE A 9 -9.22 -0.54 21.24
N PRO A 10 -9.37 0.06 20.04
CA PRO A 10 -10.67 0.17 19.38
C PRO A 10 -11.33 -1.21 19.18
N SER A 11 -12.64 -1.30 19.40
CA SER A 11 -13.39 -2.56 19.28
C SER A 11 -13.50 -3.12 17.86
N CYS A 12 -13.04 -2.36 16.86
CA CYS A 12 -13.05 -2.71 15.44
C CYS A 12 -11.65 -2.98 14.87
N THR A 13 -10.65 -3.29 15.70
CA THR A 13 -9.35 -3.76 15.19
C THR A 13 -9.48 -5.13 14.53
N TRP A 14 -8.70 -5.39 13.49
CA TRP A 14 -8.35 -6.79 13.16
C TRP A 14 -7.62 -7.38 14.36
N SER A 15 -7.95 -8.60 14.77
CA SER A 15 -7.33 -9.23 15.93
C SER A 15 -7.05 -10.70 15.65
N ARG A 16 -5.89 -11.16 16.13
CA ARG A 16 -5.47 -12.56 16.02
C ARG A 16 -4.58 -12.94 17.20
N PRO A 17 -4.76 -14.13 17.79
CA PRO A 17 -3.82 -14.61 18.81
C PRO A 17 -2.38 -14.66 18.31
N ILE A 18 -1.44 -14.26 19.15
CA ILE A 18 -0.02 -14.16 18.80
C ILE A 18 0.49 -15.56 18.41
N GLY A 19 1.13 -15.67 17.25
CA GLY A 19 1.67 -16.94 16.74
C GLY A 19 0.62 -17.94 16.25
N LEU A 20 -0.68 -17.60 16.24
CA LEU A 20 -1.69 -18.46 15.62
C LEU A 20 -1.56 -18.39 14.09
N GLY A 21 -1.08 -19.48 13.48
CA GLY A 21 -1.02 -19.62 12.01
C GLY A 21 -2.41 -19.85 11.39
N TRP A 22 -2.47 -20.07 10.08
CA TRP A 22 -3.70 -20.32 9.32
C TRP A 22 -3.78 -21.80 8.93
N ASN A 23 -4.97 -22.39 8.97
CA ASN A 23 -5.15 -23.81 8.59
C ASN A 23 -4.89 -24.01 7.08
N LYS A 24 -5.48 -23.15 6.25
CA LYS A 24 -5.31 -23.14 4.79
C LYS A 24 -5.27 -21.69 4.30
N PRO A 25 -4.16 -20.96 4.49
CA PRO A 25 -4.05 -19.62 3.95
C PRO A 25 -4.14 -19.68 2.42
N TYR A 26 -4.58 -18.56 1.82
CA TYR A 26 -4.53 -18.42 0.37
C TYR A 26 -3.07 -18.52 -0.12
N THR A 27 -2.89 -19.15 -1.28
CA THR A 27 -1.58 -19.32 -1.92
C THR A 27 -1.57 -18.71 -3.31
N VAL A 28 -0.40 -18.30 -3.78
CA VAL A 28 -0.30 -17.66 -5.08
C VAL A 28 -0.67 -18.62 -6.21
N ARG A 29 -1.36 -18.10 -7.22
CA ARG A 29 -1.83 -18.86 -8.38
C ARG A 29 -0.71 -19.11 -9.40
N TYR A 30 0.16 -18.13 -9.60
CA TYR A 30 1.25 -18.16 -10.58
C TYR A 30 2.59 -18.17 -9.87
N ALA A 31 3.51 -19.04 -10.28
CA ALA A 31 4.84 -19.13 -9.67
C ALA A 31 5.68 -17.87 -9.90
N SER A 32 5.33 -17.04 -10.89
CA SER A 32 5.95 -15.74 -11.17
C SER A 32 5.58 -14.65 -10.18
N ASN A 33 4.51 -14.83 -9.39
CA ASN A 33 4.05 -13.84 -8.43
C ASN A 33 4.53 -14.15 -7.02
N ILE A 34 4.68 -13.12 -6.20
CA ILE A 34 5.20 -13.17 -4.83
C ILE A 34 4.21 -13.88 -3.90
N ASP A 35 4.74 -14.79 -3.08
CA ASP A 35 4.03 -15.37 -1.94
C ASP A 35 4.94 -15.46 -0.71
N ASP A 36 4.90 -14.42 0.12
CA ASP A 36 5.65 -14.34 1.36
C ASP A 36 5.04 -15.15 2.52
N GLY A 37 3.96 -15.89 2.24
CA GLY A 37 3.12 -16.52 3.25
C GLY A 37 2.31 -15.52 4.10
N PRO A 38 1.51 -16.00 5.07
CA PRO A 38 0.51 -15.17 5.74
C PRO A 38 1.05 -14.33 6.90
N TRP A 39 2.36 -14.38 7.19
CA TRP A 39 2.95 -13.73 8.37
C TRP A 39 3.25 -12.25 8.13
N HIS A 40 2.21 -11.50 7.76
CA HIS A 40 2.26 -10.05 7.64
C HIS A 40 1.70 -9.37 8.88
N GLY A 41 2.11 -8.13 9.09
CA GLY A 41 1.54 -7.22 10.07
C GLY A 41 1.41 -5.83 9.47
N MET A 42 0.86 -4.90 10.23
CA MET A 42 0.69 -3.53 9.80
C MET A 42 2.08 -2.90 9.56
N PRO A 43 2.32 -2.27 8.40
CA PRO A 43 3.61 -1.64 8.12
C PRO A 43 3.84 -0.42 9.00
N LEU A 44 5.11 -0.13 9.27
CA LEU A 44 5.60 1.00 10.05
C LEU A 44 6.58 1.81 9.18
N GLY A 45 6.28 3.08 8.97
CA GLY A 45 7.00 4.03 8.13
C GLY A 45 6.05 5.08 7.58
N GLY A 46 6.56 6.27 7.28
CA GLY A 46 5.81 7.29 6.55
C GLY A 46 5.78 7.01 5.05
N PHE A 47 4.89 7.69 4.34
CA PHE A 47 4.80 7.63 2.89
C PHE A 47 6.11 8.07 2.23
N GLY A 48 6.63 7.28 1.30
CA GLY A 48 7.87 7.58 0.56
C GLY A 48 9.15 7.52 1.40
N ALA A 49 9.06 7.26 2.72
CA ALA A 49 10.21 7.11 3.61
C ALA A 49 10.81 5.70 3.57
N GLY A 50 10.11 4.75 2.93
CA GLY A 50 10.29 3.32 3.12
C GLY A 50 9.62 2.82 4.41
N CYS A 51 9.41 1.51 4.53
CA CYS A 51 8.73 0.93 5.68
C CYS A 51 9.28 -0.44 6.09
N ILE A 52 8.93 -0.85 7.30
CA ILE A 52 9.20 -2.17 7.85
C ILE A 52 7.90 -2.85 8.30
N GLY A 53 7.83 -4.17 8.26
CA GLY A 53 6.70 -4.95 8.79
C GLY A 53 7.11 -5.78 9.99
N ARG A 54 6.24 -5.78 11.02
CA ARG A 54 6.34 -6.64 12.19
C ARG A 54 5.08 -7.51 12.26
N SER A 55 5.23 -8.81 12.05
CA SER A 55 4.09 -9.72 11.87
C SER A 55 3.35 -10.00 13.18
N SER A 56 2.16 -10.61 13.09
CA SER A 56 1.37 -11.04 14.26
C SER A 56 2.05 -12.08 15.17
N ARG A 57 3.17 -12.68 14.76
CA ARG A 57 4.02 -13.53 15.63
C ARG A 57 5.20 -12.78 16.25
N GLY A 58 5.40 -11.51 15.91
CA GLY A 58 6.35 -10.60 16.55
C GLY A 58 7.71 -10.42 15.87
N ASP A 59 7.97 -11.11 14.75
CA ASP A 59 9.21 -10.95 13.95
C ASP A 59 9.13 -9.75 12.99
N PHE A 60 10.28 -9.11 12.76
CA PHE A 60 10.44 -8.07 11.75
C PHE A 60 10.92 -8.71 10.44
N ASN A 61 10.06 -8.73 9.44
CA ASN A 61 10.24 -9.56 8.26
C ASN A 61 10.02 -8.87 6.91
N LEU A 62 9.29 -7.76 6.85
CA LEU A 62 9.09 -7.00 5.63
C LEU A 62 10.03 -5.79 5.63
N TRP A 63 10.71 -5.56 4.51
CA TRP A 63 11.63 -4.44 4.31
C TRP A 63 11.38 -3.79 2.95
N HIS A 64 10.68 -2.66 2.94
CA HIS A 64 10.51 -1.79 1.77
C HIS A 64 11.28 -0.49 2.03
N ILE A 65 12.58 -0.63 2.27
CA ILE A 65 13.44 0.52 2.58
C ILE A 65 13.90 1.23 1.31
N ASP A 66 14.10 0.47 0.24
CA ASP A 66 14.34 1.00 -1.10
C ASP A 66 13.00 1.20 -1.83
N GLY A 67 12.86 2.34 -2.51
CA GLY A 67 11.59 2.80 -3.08
C GLY A 67 11.13 1.90 -4.22
N GLY A 68 10.01 1.20 -4.02
CA GLY A 68 9.47 0.28 -5.02
C GLY A 68 10.05 -1.13 -5.00
N GLU A 69 11.00 -1.41 -4.09
CA GLU A 69 11.65 -2.71 -3.99
C GLU A 69 11.18 -3.52 -2.79
N HIS A 70 11.27 -4.84 -2.93
CA HIS A 70 10.68 -5.79 -2.00
C HIS A 70 11.74 -6.71 -1.39
N THR A 71 11.75 -6.85 -0.07
CA THR A 71 12.49 -7.90 0.63
C THR A 71 11.67 -8.43 1.81
N PHE A 72 11.31 -9.71 1.76
CA PHE A 72 10.65 -10.40 2.87
C PHE A 72 11.60 -11.42 3.50
N LYS A 73 12.24 -11.03 4.60
CA LYS A 73 13.19 -11.87 5.36
C LYS A 73 13.24 -11.44 6.82
N ASN A 74 13.02 -12.39 7.73
CA ASN A 74 13.16 -12.15 9.16
C ASN A 74 14.61 -11.79 9.52
N ILE A 75 14.80 -10.77 10.35
CA ILE A 75 16.06 -10.45 11.03
C ILE A 75 15.87 -10.63 12.53
N PRO A 76 16.19 -11.83 13.07
CA PRO A 76 15.87 -12.17 14.45
C PRO A 76 16.53 -11.27 15.52
N ALA A 77 17.67 -10.65 15.18
CA ALA A 77 18.38 -9.72 16.04
C ALA A 77 17.69 -8.35 16.17
N CYS A 78 16.72 -8.03 15.30
CA CYS A 78 15.85 -6.88 15.44
C CYS A 78 14.62 -7.31 16.24
N GLN A 79 14.62 -7.04 17.55
CA GLN A 79 13.57 -7.57 18.43
C GLN A 79 13.41 -6.78 19.73
N PHE A 80 12.17 -6.77 20.23
CA PHE A 80 11.83 -6.48 21.62
C PHE A 80 11.94 -7.74 22.48
N SER A 81 12.59 -7.63 23.61
CA SER A 81 12.65 -8.68 24.63
C SER A 81 12.18 -8.15 25.98
N VAL A 82 11.54 -8.99 26.77
CA VAL A 82 11.07 -8.64 28.11
C VAL A 82 11.65 -9.59 29.14
N PHE A 83 12.21 -9.02 30.20
CA PHE A 83 12.55 -9.69 31.44
C PHE A 83 11.50 -9.33 32.50
N GLU A 84 11.05 -10.31 33.26
CA GLU A 84 10.19 -10.15 34.42
C GLU A 84 10.80 -10.88 35.61
N SER A 85 10.84 -10.23 36.76
CA SER A 85 11.20 -10.85 38.02
C SER A 85 10.31 -10.37 39.17
N ASN A 86 9.94 -11.32 40.02
CA ASN A 86 9.33 -11.08 41.31
C ASN A 86 10.25 -11.64 42.42
N SER A 87 9.78 -11.65 43.68
CA SER A 87 10.56 -12.15 44.83
C SER A 87 10.93 -13.65 44.78
N THR A 88 10.36 -14.42 43.85
CA THR A 88 10.44 -15.90 43.80
C THR A 88 10.95 -16.47 42.49
N SER A 89 10.80 -15.76 41.36
CA SER A 89 11.14 -16.24 40.03
C SER A 89 11.52 -15.09 39.10
N SER A 90 12.28 -15.42 38.05
CA SER A 90 12.53 -14.54 36.92
C SER A 90 12.41 -15.30 35.60
N GLN A 91 12.04 -14.59 34.54
CA GLN A 91 11.91 -15.11 33.18
C GLN A 91 12.26 -14.03 32.17
N ALA A 92 12.77 -14.41 31.00
CA ALA A 92 13.02 -13.50 29.90
C ALA A 92 12.63 -14.13 28.56
N TYR A 93 11.99 -13.35 27.70
CA TYR A 93 11.57 -13.79 26.37
C TYR A 93 11.84 -12.74 25.30
N ALA A 94 12.38 -13.18 24.16
CA ALA A 94 12.39 -12.43 22.92
C ALA A 94 10.99 -12.58 22.31
N LEU A 95 10.34 -11.47 22.00
CA LEU A 95 8.89 -11.42 21.77
C LEU A 95 8.49 -11.78 20.33
N SER A 96 9.12 -12.83 19.80
CA SER A 96 8.70 -13.57 18.61
C SER A 96 8.39 -15.01 19.00
N THR A 97 7.34 -15.59 18.42
CA THR A 97 6.99 -17.00 18.64
C THR A 97 7.77 -17.97 17.75
N GLN A 98 8.63 -17.46 16.86
CA GLN A 98 9.54 -18.28 16.05
C GLN A 98 10.99 -17.94 16.38
N ALA A 99 11.74 -18.97 16.76
CA ALA A 99 13.19 -18.93 16.90
C ALA A 99 13.89 -19.07 15.52
N PRO A 100 15.12 -18.59 15.35
CA PRO A 100 15.93 -18.83 14.15
C PRO A 100 16.18 -20.33 13.92
N ASP A 101 16.08 -20.77 12.67
CA ASP A 101 16.31 -22.16 12.29
C ASP A 101 17.80 -22.50 12.06
N ASP A 102 18.68 -21.49 12.07
CA ASP A 102 20.10 -21.58 11.71
C ASP A 102 21.06 -21.57 12.92
N SER A 103 20.54 -21.79 14.14
CA SER A 103 21.29 -21.76 15.41
C SER A 103 21.87 -20.40 15.83
N THR A 104 21.64 -19.33 15.06
CA THR A 104 21.92 -17.96 15.53
C THR A 104 21.01 -17.65 16.73
N LEU A 105 21.51 -16.81 17.66
CA LEU A 105 20.78 -16.40 18.85
C LEU A 105 20.26 -17.55 19.73
N LYS A 106 20.89 -18.74 19.66
CA LYS A 106 20.45 -19.93 20.42
C LYS A 106 20.41 -19.76 21.94
N ALA A 107 21.10 -18.76 22.49
CA ALA A 107 21.03 -18.45 23.92
C ALA A 107 19.70 -17.79 24.29
N TRP A 108 19.00 -17.20 23.32
CA TRP A 108 17.76 -16.48 23.53
C TRP A 108 16.62 -17.46 23.82
N GLN A 109 15.77 -17.09 24.76
CA GLN A 109 14.51 -17.77 25.00
C GLN A 109 13.43 -17.03 24.22
N TRP A 110 12.73 -17.73 23.32
CA TRP A 110 11.72 -17.15 22.43
C TRP A 110 10.32 -17.29 23.02
N TYR A 111 9.43 -16.35 22.69
CA TYR A 111 8.09 -16.27 23.27
C TYR A 111 7.29 -17.56 23.00
N PRO A 112 6.68 -18.17 24.02
CA PRO A 112 6.02 -19.45 23.85
C PRO A 112 4.74 -19.32 23.04
N ILE A 113 4.43 -20.38 22.27
CA ILE A 113 3.07 -20.64 21.77
C ILE A 113 2.43 -21.59 22.77
N VAL A 114 1.38 -21.16 23.46
CA VAL A 114 0.62 -22.05 24.35
C VAL A 114 -0.64 -22.51 23.59
N PRO A 115 -0.79 -23.81 23.28
CA PRO A 115 -1.98 -24.34 22.58
C PRO A 115 -3.26 -24.35 23.43
N SER A 116 -3.31 -23.62 24.56
CA SER A 116 -4.44 -23.62 25.49
C SER A 116 -5.57 -22.74 24.96
N THR A 117 -6.77 -22.94 25.52
CA THR A 117 -7.96 -22.11 25.28
C THR A 117 -7.79 -20.64 25.69
N GLU A 118 -6.73 -20.31 26.45
CA GLU A 118 -6.48 -18.97 26.98
C GLU A 118 -5.47 -18.15 26.14
N GLY A 119 -4.65 -18.80 25.30
CA GLY A 119 -3.65 -18.14 24.45
C GLY A 119 -2.52 -17.43 25.22
N THR A 120 -1.53 -16.87 24.50
CA THR A 120 -0.43 -16.08 25.09
C THR A 120 -0.55 -14.58 24.84
N GLY A 121 -1.74 -14.15 24.40
CA GLY A 121 -2.01 -12.78 23.99
C GLY A 121 -2.48 -12.64 22.54
N ASN A 122 -2.72 -11.40 22.11
CA ASN A 122 -3.31 -11.06 20.82
C ASN A 122 -2.53 -9.94 20.13
N TYR A 123 -2.41 -10.04 18.81
CA TYR A 123 -2.05 -8.94 17.93
C TYR A 123 -3.32 -8.26 17.44
N HIS A 124 -3.34 -6.92 17.47
CA HIS A 124 -4.43 -6.08 16.97
C HIS A 124 -3.91 -5.09 15.94
N ALA A 125 -4.71 -4.74 14.94
CA ALA A 125 -4.37 -3.68 13.98
C ALA A 125 -5.58 -2.87 13.50
N LEU A 126 -5.38 -1.56 13.46
CA LEU A 126 -6.25 -0.57 12.85
C LEU A 126 -5.34 0.57 12.35
N TYR A 127 -4.88 0.44 11.11
CA TYR A 127 -3.87 1.34 10.53
C TYR A 127 -4.19 2.83 10.78
N PRO A 128 -3.19 3.64 11.21
CA PRO A 128 -1.75 3.34 11.29
C PRO A 128 -1.28 2.85 12.67
N ARG A 129 -2.17 2.31 13.52
CA ARG A 129 -1.84 1.80 14.85
C ARG A 129 -2.04 0.29 14.93
N SER A 130 -1.09 -0.42 15.53
CA SER A 130 -1.24 -1.83 15.90
C SER A 130 -0.78 -2.07 17.33
N TRP A 131 -1.19 -3.19 17.92
CA TRP A 131 -0.91 -3.52 19.30
C TRP A 131 -0.53 -4.99 19.45
N PHE A 132 0.44 -5.27 20.29
CA PHE A 132 0.60 -6.58 20.91
C PHE A 132 0.11 -6.50 22.34
N VAL A 133 -0.82 -7.37 22.71
CA VAL A 133 -1.26 -7.57 24.09
C VAL A 133 -0.71 -8.92 24.53
N TYR A 134 0.16 -8.94 25.55
CA TYR A 134 0.78 -10.16 26.06
C TYR A 134 0.07 -10.60 27.34
N GLU A 135 -0.41 -11.84 27.34
CA GLU A 135 -1.25 -12.39 28.40
C GLU A 135 -0.73 -13.78 28.79
N ASN A 136 -0.98 -14.18 30.04
CA ASN A 136 -0.76 -15.54 30.56
C ASN A 136 0.71 -16.05 30.58
N VAL A 137 1.67 -15.30 30.05
CA VAL A 137 3.11 -15.63 30.12
C VAL A 137 3.79 -14.84 31.24
N PHE A 138 3.50 -13.55 31.34
CA PHE A 138 3.98 -12.66 32.39
C PHE A 138 2.93 -12.47 33.48
N GLN A 139 3.35 -12.14 34.70
CA GLN A 139 2.43 -11.72 35.77
C GLN A 139 1.98 -10.27 35.59
N ALA A 140 2.85 -9.43 35.04
CA ALA A 140 2.51 -8.11 34.55
C ALA A 140 1.62 -8.21 33.29
N GLN A 141 0.70 -7.27 33.17
CA GLN A 141 -0.05 -7.05 31.92
C GLN A 141 0.77 -6.11 31.04
N LEU A 142 1.11 -6.56 29.83
CA LEU A 142 1.96 -5.79 28.91
C LEU A 142 1.24 -5.56 27.59
N THR A 143 1.21 -4.30 27.16
CA THR A 143 0.75 -3.92 25.82
C THR A 143 1.82 -3.10 25.12
N CYS A 144 2.17 -3.44 23.89
CA CYS A 144 3.01 -2.64 23.01
C CYS A 144 2.15 -2.09 21.89
N GLU A 145 1.75 -0.82 21.98
CA GLU A 145 1.21 -0.09 20.85
C GLU A 145 2.35 0.33 19.91
N GLN A 146 2.18 0.18 18.61
CA GLN A 146 3.15 0.61 17.62
C GLN A 146 2.47 1.38 16.48
N PHE A 147 3.10 2.46 16.03
CA PHE A 147 2.57 3.31 14.96
C PHE A 147 3.63 4.20 14.31
N SER A 148 3.30 4.70 13.12
CA SER A 148 3.97 5.82 12.47
C SER A 148 2.98 7.00 12.36
N PRO A 149 3.47 8.26 12.31
CA PRO A 149 2.62 9.44 12.42
C PRO A 149 1.89 9.77 11.11
N VAL A 150 0.92 8.94 10.72
CA VAL A 150 0.12 9.11 9.49
C VAL A 150 -1.32 9.51 9.82
N TRP A 151 -1.81 10.63 9.31
CA TRP A 151 -3.23 10.99 9.40
C TRP A 151 -3.66 11.91 8.26
N ALA A 152 -4.96 11.92 7.97
CA ALA A 152 -5.52 12.66 6.85
C ALA A 152 -5.18 14.16 6.90
N GLY A 153 -4.88 14.74 5.74
CA GLY A 153 -4.56 16.16 5.56
C GLY A 153 -3.18 16.59 6.07
N ASN A 154 -2.34 15.67 6.55
CA ASN A 154 -1.00 15.98 7.01
C ASN A 154 0.06 15.64 5.95
N TYR A 155 0.77 16.66 5.46
CA TYR A 155 1.76 16.53 4.39
C TYR A 155 3.23 16.61 4.86
N GLN A 156 3.45 16.48 6.18
CA GLN A 156 4.76 16.61 6.80
C GLN A 156 5.09 15.35 7.60
N GLU A 157 4.49 15.15 8.77
CA GLU A 157 4.72 13.99 9.63
C GLU A 157 4.38 12.65 8.94
N THR A 158 3.36 12.64 8.08
CA THR A 158 3.01 11.46 7.26
C THR A 158 4.20 10.98 6.40
N SER A 159 5.19 11.82 6.11
CA SER A 159 6.40 11.43 5.36
C SER A 159 7.52 10.85 6.21
N TYR A 160 7.40 10.87 7.54
CA TYR A 160 8.55 10.65 8.42
C TYR A 160 8.99 9.17 8.49
N PRO A 161 10.30 8.89 8.40
CA PRO A 161 10.87 7.54 8.47
C PRO A 161 11.05 7.11 9.93
N VAL A 162 9.93 6.94 10.65
CA VAL A 162 9.93 6.67 12.08
C VAL A 162 8.81 5.73 12.51
N ALA A 163 9.14 4.84 13.44
CA ALA A 163 8.22 3.97 14.15
C ALA A 163 8.32 4.21 15.66
N ILE A 164 7.17 4.37 16.31
CA ILE A 164 7.04 4.54 17.76
C ILE A 164 6.48 3.25 18.35
N PHE A 165 7.03 2.82 19.48
CA PHE A 165 6.58 1.66 20.25
C PHE A 165 6.31 2.09 21.69
N LEU A 166 5.04 2.19 22.07
CA LEU A 166 4.60 2.57 23.41
C LEU A 166 4.29 1.33 24.23
N TRP A 167 5.17 1.05 25.19
CA TRP A 167 4.99 -0.04 26.14
C TRP A 167 4.18 0.43 27.34
N ASN A 168 3.00 -0.13 27.54
CA ASN A 168 2.23 0.01 28.76
C ASN A 168 2.43 -1.25 29.60
N ALA A 169 2.97 -1.09 30.81
CA ALA A 169 3.18 -2.16 31.76
C ALA A 169 2.36 -1.90 33.03
N HIS A 170 1.47 -2.83 33.36
CA HIS A 170 0.64 -2.76 34.57
C HIS A 170 0.94 -3.95 35.49
N ASN A 171 1.03 -3.68 36.79
CA ASN A 171 1.18 -4.72 37.81
C ASN A 171 -0.18 -5.04 38.47
N PRO A 172 -0.85 -6.14 38.08
CA PRO A 172 -2.13 -6.54 38.68
C PRO A 172 -1.96 -7.32 40.01
N THR A 173 -0.73 -7.59 40.43
CA THR A 173 -0.44 -8.44 41.61
C THR A 173 -0.40 -7.62 42.90
N ASP A 174 -0.27 -8.31 44.04
CA ASP A 174 -0.12 -7.72 45.37
C ASP A 174 1.33 -7.55 45.82
N ALA A 175 2.30 -7.85 44.94
CA ALA A 175 3.73 -7.70 45.20
C ALA A 175 4.42 -6.85 44.12
N PRO A 176 5.58 -6.22 44.41
CA PRO A 176 6.35 -5.52 43.39
C PRO A 176 6.85 -6.46 42.29
N ILE A 177 6.79 -6.01 41.03
CA ILE A 177 7.35 -6.70 39.86
C ILE A 177 8.44 -5.82 39.26
N THR A 178 9.62 -6.40 39.03
CA THR A 178 10.68 -5.75 38.25
C THR A 178 10.61 -6.22 36.81
N LEU A 179 10.54 -5.27 35.89
CA LEU A 179 10.49 -5.51 34.45
C LEU A 179 11.71 -4.90 33.79
N SER A 180 12.15 -5.49 32.67
CA SER A 180 13.04 -4.81 31.73
C SER A 180 12.60 -5.05 30.31
N ILE A 181 12.55 -3.98 29.53
CA ILE A 181 12.17 -4.01 28.11
C ILE A 181 13.43 -3.66 27.31
N MET A 182 13.86 -4.56 26.44
CA MET A 182 15.03 -4.37 25.60
C MET A 182 14.62 -4.28 24.13
N LEU A 183 15.08 -3.25 23.43
CA LEU A 183 15.06 -3.16 21.98
C LEU A 183 16.46 -3.43 21.44
N THR A 184 16.57 -4.38 20.52
CA THR A 184 17.79 -4.70 19.77
C THR A 184 17.60 -4.40 18.29
N TRP A 185 18.63 -3.91 17.63
CA TRP A 185 18.58 -3.56 16.21
C TRP A 185 19.92 -3.79 15.52
N GLN A 186 19.89 -4.41 14.35
CA GLN A 186 21.07 -4.64 13.53
C GLN A 186 21.40 -3.38 12.70
N ASN A 187 22.68 -3.06 12.53
CA ASN A 187 23.09 -1.96 11.66
C ASN A 187 22.98 -2.39 10.19
N MET A 188 21.98 -1.84 9.50
CA MET A 188 21.62 -2.18 8.12
C MET A 188 21.86 -1.04 7.13
N VAL A 189 22.66 -0.03 7.50
CA VAL A 189 23.06 1.03 6.56
C VAL A 189 23.74 0.40 5.34
N GLY A 190 23.31 0.80 4.15
CA GLY A 190 23.82 0.29 2.86
C GLY A 190 23.28 -1.07 2.41
N TRP A 191 22.42 -1.74 3.18
CA TRP A 191 21.91 -3.08 2.80
C TRP A 191 20.85 -3.03 1.69
N PHE A 192 20.05 -1.98 1.69
CA PHE A 192 18.95 -1.76 0.74
C PHE A 192 19.37 -0.80 -0.37
N THR A 193 20.49 -1.13 -0.99
CA THR A 193 21.00 -0.46 -2.19
C THR A 193 21.04 -1.49 -3.29
N ASN A 194 20.55 -1.13 -4.47
CA ASN A 194 20.60 -2.05 -5.61
C ASN A 194 22.06 -2.27 -6.06
N ALA A 195 22.55 -3.51 -5.97
CA ALA A 195 23.86 -3.90 -6.47
C ALA A 195 23.92 -3.95 -8.01
N LEU A 196 22.77 -4.11 -8.68
CA LEU A 196 22.64 -4.18 -10.13
C LEU A 196 22.11 -2.85 -10.69
N LYS A 197 23.00 -1.91 -11.01
CA LYS A 197 22.62 -0.55 -11.47
C LYS A 197 22.03 -0.48 -12.88
N SER A 198 22.05 -1.56 -13.64
CA SER A 198 21.46 -1.64 -14.98
C SER A 198 20.97 -3.07 -15.25
N PRO A 199 19.90 -3.50 -14.56
CA PRO A 199 19.40 -4.86 -14.70
C PRO A 199 18.78 -5.05 -16.09
N GLU A 200 18.95 -6.25 -16.65
CA GLU A 200 18.28 -6.63 -17.89
C GLU A 200 16.77 -6.80 -17.63
N VAL A 201 15.94 -6.12 -18.42
CA VAL A 201 14.49 -6.35 -18.40
C VAL A 201 14.19 -7.60 -19.22
N ARG A 202 13.56 -8.58 -18.57
CA ARG A 202 13.12 -9.84 -19.17
C ARG A 202 11.60 -9.91 -19.17
N VAL A 203 11.04 -10.79 -19.99
CA VAL A 203 9.60 -11.08 -19.96
C VAL A 203 9.39 -12.42 -19.24
N ARG A 204 8.53 -12.42 -18.23
CA ARG A 204 8.17 -13.61 -17.45
C ARG A 204 7.30 -14.58 -18.27
N ASP A 205 7.04 -15.76 -17.70
CA ASP A 205 6.11 -16.74 -18.25
C ASP A 205 4.66 -16.26 -18.30
N ASP A 206 4.28 -15.36 -17.38
CA ASP A 206 3.02 -14.63 -17.42
C ASP A 206 3.01 -13.44 -18.41
N GLY A 207 4.10 -13.21 -19.15
CA GLY A 207 4.22 -12.13 -20.14
C GLY A 207 4.55 -10.74 -19.56
N SER A 208 4.58 -10.57 -18.24
CA SER A 208 4.93 -9.27 -17.64
C SER A 208 6.44 -8.97 -17.74
N PRO A 209 6.84 -7.70 -17.92
CA PRO A 209 8.25 -7.32 -17.80
C PRO A 209 8.73 -7.41 -16.34
N VAL A 210 9.93 -7.94 -16.15
CA VAL A 210 10.60 -8.07 -14.86
C VAL A 210 12.06 -7.66 -14.98
N TYR A 211 12.59 -7.10 -13.90
CA TYR A 211 14.02 -6.89 -13.72
C TYR A 211 14.45 -7.52 -12.40
N GLU A 212 15.74 -7.79 -12.29
CA GLU A 212 16.34 -8.29 -11.05
C GLU A 212 16.73 -7.13 -10.16
N TYR A 213 16.25 -7.16 -8.92
CA TYR A 213 16.75 -6.32 -7.83
C TYR A 213 17.62 -7.18 -6.92
N GLN A 214 18.84 -6.71 -6.67
CA GLN A 214 19.77 -7.41 -5.80
C GLN A 214 20.19 -6.46 -4.67
N PRO A 215 19.59 -6.57 -3.47
CA PRO A 215 20.03 -5.77 -2.34
C PRO A 215 21.45 -6.20 -1.94
N ARG A 216 22.23 -5.25 -1.42
CA ARG A 216 23.51 -5.50 -0.74
C ARG A 216 23.31 -6.09 0.66
N TRP A 217 22.41 -7.07 0.75
CA TRP A 217 21.97 -7.68 1.99
C TRP A 217 23.16 -8.23 2.79
N GLY A 218 23.35 -7.75 4.02
CA GLY A 218 24.46 -8.19 4.86
C GLY A 218 25.78 -7.43 4.67
N GLU A 219 25.88 -6.53 3.70
CA GLU A 219 27.10 -5.75 3.46
C GLU A 219 27.29 -4.67 4.52
N SER A 220 27.95 -5.04 5.60
CA SER A 220 28.13 -4.19 6.78
C SER A 220 29.53 -3.61 6.91
N GLN A 221 30.43 -3.78 5.93
CA GLN A 221 31.75 -3.19 6.01
C GLN A 221 31.65 -1.67 6.19
N GLY A 222 32.31 -1.18 7.25
CA GLY A 222 32.29 0.21 7.66
C GLY A 222 31.14 0.59 8.59
N ASN A 223 30.18 -0.29 8.84
CA ASN A 223 29.08 -0.03 9.77
C ASN A 223 29.63 0.14 11.20
N TYR A 224 29.16 1.17 11.90
CA TYR A 224 29.52 1.49 13.28
C TYR A 224 28.30 1.95 14.04
N ASN A 225 28.33 1.81 15.37
CA ASN A 225 27.25 2.23 16.24
C ASN A 225 27.79 3.22 17.28
N GLN A 226 27.00 4.23 17.63
CA GLN A 226 27.41 5.29 18.55
C GLN A 226 26.26 5.65 19.49
N ILE A 227 26.55 5.66 20.79
CA ILE A 227 25.61 6.16 21.79
C ILE A 227 25.45 7.67 21.65
N VAL A 228 24.20 8.12 21.69
CA VAL A 228 23.80 9.54 21.69
C VAL A 228 22.84 9.78 22.83
N GLU A 229 22.96 10.91 23.52
CA GLU A 229 22.07 11.24 24.62
C GLU A 229 21.97 12.75 24.83
N ASN A 230 20.86 13.15 25.45
CA ASN A 230 20.71 14.48 26.04
C ASN A 230 20.15 14.33 27.47
N THR A 231 19.69 15.43 28.07
CA THR A 231 19.15 15.40 29.45
C THR A 231 17.89 14.56 29.62
N GLN A 232 17.11 14.35 28.56
CA GLN A 232 15.80 13.68 28.61
C GLN A 232 15.76 12.36 27.82
N GLN A 233 16.67 12.15 26.89
CA GLN A 233 16.61 11.08 25.89
C GLN A 233 17.94 10.32 25.84
N PHE A 234 17.86 9.04 25.52
CA PHE A 234 19.00 8.15 25.30
C PHE A 234 18.78 7.36 24.02
N GLY A 235 19.83 7.17 23.22
CA GLY A 235 19.75 6.43 21.96
C GLY A 235 21.08 5.88 21.48
N CYS A 236 21.01 5.17 20.37
CA CYS A 236 22.15 4.67 19.63
C CYS A 236 21.91 4.95 18.15
N VAL A 237 22.82 5.70 17.52
CA VAL A 237 22.87 5.88 16.06
C VAL A 237 23.67 4.74 15.47
N LEU A 238 23.20 4.19 14.36
CA LEU A 238 23.83 3.13 13.60
C LEU A 238 24.15 3.73 12.22
N GLY A 239 25.43 3.92 11.93
CA GLY A 239 25.93 4.60 10.73
C GLY A 239 26.93 3.74 9.95
N ARG A 240 27.49 4.30 8.89
CA ARG A 240 28.57 3.70 8.08
C ARG A 240 29.68 4.71 7.84
N VAL A 241 30.94 4.30 7.98
CA VAL A 241 32.08 5.17 7.65
C VAL A 241 32.22 5.33 6.14
N GLY A 242 32.67 6.51 5.71
CA GLY A 242 33.02 6.74 4.31
C GLY A 242 31.83 6.75 3.36
N SER A 243 30.67 7.29 3.78
CA SER A 243 29.66 7.72 2.82
C SER A 243 30.30 8.74 1.87
N ASP A 244 30.32 8.40 0.58
CA ASP A 244 30.93 9.25 -0.44
C ASP A 244 30.15 10.59 -0.52
N GLU A 245 30.85 11.70 -0.76
CA GLU A 245 30.18 12.91 -1.25
C GLU A 245 30.31 12.95 -2.78
N PRO A 246 29.19 13.03 -3.53
CA PRO A 246 27.80 13.13 -3.06
C PRO A 246 27.23 11.81 -2.51
N LEU A 247 26.30 11.93 -1.55
CA LEU A 247 25.58 10.78 -0.96
C LEU A 247 24.93 9.92 -2.04
N GLN A 248 24.92 8.62 -1.80
CA GLN A 248 24.28 7.62 -2.66
C GLN A 248 23.10 6.95 -1.96
N GLU A 249 22.30 6.19 -2.72
CA GLU A 249 21.26 5.34 -2.16
C GLU A 249 21.81 4.37 -1.11
N GLY A 250 21.12 4.29 0.03
CA GLY A 250 21.49 3.46 1.16
C GLY A 250 22.56 4.06 2.08
N ASP A 251 23.19 5.18 1.71
CA ASP A 251 23.94 6.00 2.66
C ASP A 251 22.98 6.67 3.66
N GLY A 252 23.43 6.79 4.90
CA GLY A 252 22.68 7.47 5.94
C GLY A 252 22.84 6.82 7.32
N THR A 253 21.79 6.91 8.14
CA THR A 253 21.83 6.46 9.53
C THR A 253 20.52 5.84 9.99
N TRP A 254 20.59 4.89 10.92
CA TRP A 254 19.45 4.46 11.74
C TRP A 254 19.62 4.96 13.17
N CYS A 255 18.54 4.99 13.95
CA CYS A 255 18.59 5.30 15.36
C CYS A 255 17.54 4.51 16.15
N ILE A 256 17.95 3.86 17.23
CA ILE A 256 17.04 3.42 18.29
C ILE A 256 17.14 4.37 19.48
N ALA A 257 16.02 4.76 20.08
CA ALA A 257 16.00 5.73 21.17
C ALA A 257 14.85 5.49 22.17
N THR A 258 14.98 6.05 23.37
CA THR A 258 13.98 6.02 24.44
C THR A 258 14.13 7.23 25.38
N LEU A 259 13.20 7.38 26.33
CA LEU A 259 13.24 8.42 27.35
C LEU A 259 14.03 7.99 28.59
N LYS A 260 14.72 8.96 29.18
CA LYS A 260 15.25 8.86 30.54
C LYS A 260 14.17 9.28 31.54
N HIS A 261 14.07 8.55 32.64
CA HIS A 261 13.17 8.92 33.73
C HIS A 261 13.75 8.48 35.09
N PRO A 262 13.53 9.23 36.20
CA PRO A 262 14.03 8.84 37.52
C PRO A 262 13.53 7.49 38.04
N GLN A 263 12.42 6.98 37.52
CA GLN A 263 11.86 5.66 37.88
C GLN A 263 12.44 4.50 37.06
N VAL A 264 13.32 4.78 36.08
CA VAL A 264 13.86 3.76 35.20
C VAL A 264 15.38 3.80 35.15
N GLU A 265 16.00 2.64 34.97
CA GLU A 265 17.42 2.48 34.71
C GLU A 265 17.62 2.19 33.21
N VAL A 266 18.55 2.89 32.58
CA VAL A 266 18.89 2.70 31.16
C VAL A 266 20.18 1.89 31.06
N PHE A 267 20.13 0.79 30.31
CA PHE A 267 21.28 -0.03 29.97
C PHE A 267 21.49 -0.11 28.46
N HIS A 268 22.72 -0.32 28.02
CA HIS A 268 23.04 -0.39 26.59
C HIS A 268 24.14 -1.38 26.23
N HIS A 269 24.13 -1.78 24.96
CA HIS A 269 25.20 -2.51 24.29
C HIS A 269 25.32 -1.96 22.87
N SER A 270 26.32 -1.12 22.60
CA SER A 270 26.46 -0.46 21.30
C SER A 270 26.90 -1.41 20.18
N ARG A 271 27.59 -2.51 20.48
CA ARG A 271 28.10 -3.44 19.46
C ARG A 271 28.13 -4.87 19.97
N TRP A 272 27.27 -5.74 19.44
CA TRP A 272 27.30 -7.19 19.67
C TRP A 272 27.15 -7.95 18.34
N ASN A 273 27.50 -9.24 18.31
CA ASN A 273 27.42 -10.06 17.09
C ASN A 273 26.04 -10.76 16.92
N PRO A 274 25.18 -10.32 15.97
CA PRO A 274 23.86 -10.90 15.71
C PRO A 274 23.91 -12.29 15.05
N GLU A 275 25.04 -12.68 14.46
CA GLU A 275 25.25 -14.00 13.87
C GLU A 275 25.82 -15.02 14.87
N GLY A 276 26.16 -14.55 16.07
CA GLY A 276 26.63 -15.37 17.17
C GLY A 276 25.51 -16.09 17.91
N THR A 277 25.85 -16.64 19.09
CA THR A 277 24.87 -17.29 19.97
C THR A 277 23.94 -16.30 20.68
N GLY A 278 24.27 -15.00 20.63
CA GLY A 278 23.55 -13.93 21.33
C GLY A 278 23.89 -13.81 22.82
N GLU A 279 24.86 -14.57 23.34
CA GLU A 279 25.23 -14.59 24.76
C GLU A 279 25.72 -13.23 25.29
N GLU A 280 26.42 -12.46 24.44
CA GLU A 280 26.99 -11.13 24.75
C GLU A 280 25.95 -10.18 25.35
N ILE A 281 24.71 -10.26 24.89
CA ILE A 281 23.59 -9.43 25.35
C ILE A 281 22.58 -10.21 26.20
N TRP A 282 22.35 -11.48 25.88
CA TRP A 282 21.29 -12.26 26.52
C TRP A 282 21.62 -12.71 27.94
N GLN A 283 22.89 -13.02 28.25
CA GLN A 283 23.26 -13.57 29.55
C GLN A 283 22.96 -12.60 30.71
N SER A 284 23.29 -11.31 30.54
CA SER A 284 22.95 -10.30 31.56
C SER A 284 21.45 -10.01 31.57
N PHE A 285 20.84 -9.87 30.39
CA PHE A 285 19.43 -9.53 30.27
C PHE A 285 18.51 -10.60 30.90
N ALA A 286 18.76 -11.88 30.62
CA ALA A 286 17.99 -12.97 31.20
C ALA A 286 18.23 -13.18 32.70
N LYS A 287 19.36 -12.69 33.23
CA LYS A 287 19.71 -12.81 34.65
C LYS A 287 19.02 -11.77 35.52
N ASP A 288 19.06 -10.51 35.12
CA ASP A 288 18.57 -9.40 35.96
C ASP A 288 18.01 -8.19 35.17
N GLY A 289 17.75 -8.39 33.87
CA GLY A 289 17.19 -7.36 33.00
C GLY A 289 18.17 -6.26 32.58
N SER A 290 19.46 -6.36 32.94
CA SER A 290 20.48 -5.36 32.59
C SER A 290 21.28 -5.70 31.33
N LEU A 291 21.94 -4.68 30.77
CA LEU A 291 23.01 -4.81 29.76
C LEU A 291 24.33 -4.30 30.36
N PRO A 292 25.49 -4.73 29.85
CA PRO A 292 26.80 -4.40 30.43
C PRO A 292 27.24 -2.93 30.29
N ASN A 293 26.44 -2.06 29.66
CA ASN A 293 26.80 -0.67 29.32
C ASN A 293 28.07 -0.61 28.45
N TYR A 294 28.10 -1.49 27.44
CA TYR A 294 29.24 -1.66 26.56
C TYR A 294 29.24 -0.64 25.41
N VAL A 295 30.32 0.12 25.29
CA VAL A 295 30.54 1.13 24.24
C VAL A 295 31.72 0.75 23.35
N ASP A 296 31.47 0.54 22.07
CA ASP A 296 32.47 0.28 21.04
C ASP A 296 32.00 0.84 19.70
N THR A 297 32.66 1.90 19.25
CA THR A 297 32.37 2.59 17.98
C THR A 297 33.24 2.11 16.83
N THR A 298 33.99 1.00 17.01
CA THR A 298 34.88 0.47 15.99
C THR A 298 34.05 -0.01 14.78
N PRO A 299 34.31 0.51 13.57
CA PRO A 299 33.63 0.07 12.37
C PRO A 299 33.90 -1.42 12.07
N ALA A 300 32.93 -2.12 11.49
CA ALA A 300 33.14 -3.46 10.97
C ALA A 300 34.18 -3.45 9.83
N THR A 301 35.17 -4.32 9.90
CA THR A 301 36.31 -4.34 8.96
C THR A 301 36.11 -5.25 7.75
N GLU A 302 35.13 -6.16 7.79
CA GLU A 302 34.84 -7.10 6.70
C GLU A 302 33.32 -7.17 6.45
N ASN A 303 32.93 -7.47 5.21
CA ASN A 303 31.57 -7.91 4.89
C ASN A 303 31.42 -9.37 5.36
N THR A 304 31.15 -9.62 6.64
CA THR A 304 30.86 -10.98 7.10
C THR A 304 29.39 -11.13 7.45
N GLN A 305 28.73 -12.04 6.72
CA GLN A 305 27.64 -12.90 7.23
C GLN A 305 28.13 -14.27 7.72
N LEU A 306 29.45 -14.49 7.72
CA LEU A 306 30.10 -15.74 8.13
C LEU A 306 31.38 -15.45 8.93
N GLY A 307 31.28 -15.66 10.24
CA GLY A 307 32.37 -16.18 11.08
C GLY A 307 33.70 -15.40 11.11
N GLY A 308 33.67 -14.19 11.66
CA GLY A 308 34.86 -13.48 12.14
C GLY A 308 34.53 -12.69 13.41
N ALA A 309 35.53 -12.38 14.24
CA ALA A 309 35.36 -11.63 15.50
C ALA A 309 34.92 -10.16 15.31
N MET A 310 34.58 -9.75 14.07
CA MET A 310 34.24 -8.39 13.66
C MET A 310 33.01 -8.40 12.72
N ALA A 311 31.97 -9.16 13.09
CA ALA A 311 30.72 -9.29 12.35
C ALA A 311 29.86 -8.01 12.35
N THR A 312 28.77 -8.02 11.56
CA THR A 312 27.80 -6.90 11.48
C THR A 312 27.43 -6.39 12.87
N PRO A 313 27.62 -5.10 13.19
CA PRO A 313 27.35 -4.62 14.54
C PRO A 313 25.85 -4.45 14.77
N ALA A 314 25.32 -5.04 15.84
CA ALA A 314 24.00 -4.74 16.36
C ALA A 314 24.09 -3.90 17.64
N ALA A 315 23.07 -3.09 17.90
CA ALA A 315 22.92 -2.29 19.11
C ALA A 315 21.76 -2.81 19.97
N GLY A 316 21.80 -2.51 21.27
CA GLY A 316 20.73 -2.83 22.21
C GLY A 316 20.57 -1.74 23.26
N ILE A 317 19.32 -1.40 23.58
CA ILE A 317 18.94 -0.51 24.69
C ILE A 317 17.91 -1.24 25.54
N ALA A 318 18.13 -1.31 26.85
CA ALA A 318 17.20 -1.89 27.81
C ALA A 318 16.79 -0.87 28.88
N ILE A 319 15.51 -0.89 29.25
CA ILE A 319 14.94 -0.05 30.29
C ILE A 319 14.42 -0.94 31.41
N ARG A 320 15.00 -0.83 32.61
CA ARG A 320 14.56 -1.57 33.81
C ARG A 320 13.82 -0.67 34.78
N PHE A 321 12.76 -1.19 35.38
CA PHE A 321 11.93 -0.48 36.34
C PHE A 321 11.18 -1.47 37.24
N THR A 322 10.71 -0.98 38.39
CA THR A 322 9.93 -1.77 39.34
C THR A 322 8.56 -1.14 39.54
N LEU A 323 7.50 -1.91 39.28
CA LEU A 323 6.11 -1.50 39.50
C LEU A 323 5.62 -1.98 40.86
N GLN A 324 5.07 -1.06 41.66
CA GLN A 324 4.32 -1.41 42.86
C GLN A 324 2.96 -2.04 42.51
N PRO A 325 2.30 -2.73 43.46
CA PRO A 325 0.94 -3.26 43.25
C PRO A 325 -0.02 -2.20 42.71
N GLY A 326 -0.65 -2.47 41.57
CA GLY A 326 -1.57 -1.57 40.88
C GLY A 326 -0.92 -0.42 40.09
N GLU A 327 0.42 -0.31 40.08
CA GLU A 327 1.12 0.73 39.31
C GLU A 327 1.12 0.41 37.81
N THR A 328 1.02 1.46 37.00
CA THR A 328 1.13 1.40 35.54
C THR A 328 2.18 2.40 35.06
N LEU A 329 3.02 1.97 34.11
CA LEU A 329 4.06 2.80 33.50
C LEU A 329 3.98 2.72 31.97
N GLU A 330 4.08 3.87 31.30
CA GLU A 330 4.20 3.96 29.83
C GLU A 330 5.65 4.31 29.47
N ILE A 331 6.29 3.50 28.62
CA ILE A 331 7.68 3.69 28.18
C ILE A 331 7.73 3.71 26.64
N PRO A 332 8.12 4.82 26.02
CA PRO A 332 8.29 4.89 24.58
C PRO A 332 9.67 4.38 24.14
N PHE A 333 9.70 3.58 23.09
CA PHE A 333 10.87 3.33 22.25
C PHE A 333 10.60 3.88 20.85
N VAL A 334 11.65 4.34 20.18
CA VAL A 334 11.58 4.85 18.80
C VAL A 334 12.64 4.17 17.96
N LEU A 335 12.26 3.83 16.73
CA LEU A 335 13.16 3.48 15.64
C LEU A 335 13.01 4.52 14.53
N ALA A 336 14.10 5.12 14.09
CA ALA A 336 14.13 6.05 12.97
C ALA A 336 15.21 5.68 11.96
N TRP A 337 15.02 6.05 10.69
CA TRP A 337 16.03 5.89 9.63
C TRP A 337 16.12 7.15 8.76
N ASP A 338 17.32 7.70 8.60
CA ASP A 338 17.61 8.77 7.66
C ASP A 338 18.39 8.18 6.49
N LEU A 339 17.65 7.75 5.47
CA LEU A 339 18.14 7.31 4.16
C LEU A 339 17.56 8.27 3.13
N PRO A 340 18.27 9.38 2.79
CA PRO A 340 17.64 10.55 2.17
C PRO A 340 17.38 10.41 0.68
N ILE A 341 18.01 9.43 0.02
CA ILE A 341 18.00 9.27 -1.44
C ILE A 341 17.32 7.95 -1.80
N THR A 342 16.47 8.01 -2.83
CA THR A 342 16.06 6.86 -3.62
C THR A 342 16.69 6.99 -5.00
N GLU A 343 17.43 5.97 -5.44
CA GLU A 343 17.93 5.87 -6.82
C GLU A 343 16.98 4.99 -7.62
N PHE A 344 16.82 5.29 -8.91
CA PHE A 344 16.07 4.43 -9.82
C PHE A 344 17.01 3.83 -10.87
N ALA A 345 17.01 4.36 -12.10
CA ALA A 345 18.12 4.13 -13.02
C ALA A 345 19.41 4.79 -12.52
N ALA A 346 20.57 4.25 -12.90
CA ALA A 346 21.87 4.82 -12.55
C ALA A 346 21.94 6.33 -12.79
N GLY A 347 22.17 7.11 -11.74
CA GLY A 347 22.25 8.57 -11.79
C GLY A 347 20.90 9.31 -11.73
N VAL A 348 19.77 8.60 -11.74
CA VAL A 348 18.44 9.18 -11.51
C VAL A 348 18.11 9.06 -10.03
N ASN A 349 18.23 10.18 -9.31
CA ASN A 349 18.09 10.23 -7.87
C ASN A 349 17.06 11.28 -7.46
N TYR A 350 16.25 10.93 -6.46
CA TYR A 350 15.37 11.87 -5.80
C TYR A 350 15.62 11.86 -4.30
N TYR A 351 15.58 13.04 -3.69
CA TYR A 351 15.50 13.13 -2.24
C TYR A 351 14.10 12.75 -1.78
N ARG A 352 13.98 12.04 -0.67
CA ARG A 352 12.69 11.68 -0.05
C ARG A 352 12.05 12.89 0.64
N ARG A 353 10.72 12.91 0.71
CA ARG A 353 9.94 14.06 1.22
C ARG A 353 10.37 14.54 2.60
N TYR A 354 10.64 13.63 3.54
CA TYR A 354 10.99 14.03 4.91
C TYR A 354 12.26 14.90 4.99
N THR A 355 13.12 14.85 3.96
CA THR A 355 14.36 15.64 3.90
C THR A 355 14.10 17.14 3.80
N ASP A 356 12.89 17.56 3.41
CA ASP A 356 12.46 18.96 3.45
C ASP A 356 12.37 19.49 4.89
N PHE A 357 12.19 18.60 5.88
CA PHE A 357 11.99 18.94 7.28
C PHE A 357 13.21 18.63 8.16
N PHE A 358 13.99 17.61 7.81
CA PHE A 358 15.15 17.18 8.60
C PHE A 358 16.51 17.45 7.93
N GLY A 359 16.54 17.78 6.64
CA GLY A 359 17.77 17.96 5.87
C GLY A 359 18.14 16.74 5.01
N LYS A 360 19.17 16.91 4.18
CA LYS A 360 19.55 15.99 3.08
C LYS A 360 20.90 15.30 3.28
N ASN A 361 21.48 15.37 4.48
CA ASN A 361 22.87 14.97 4.73
C ASN A 361 23.03 13.52 5.28
N GLY A 362 21.95 12.77 5.47
CA GLY A 362 21.97 11.38 5.94
C GLY A 362 22.35 11.18 7.42
N ASN A 363 22.51 12.25 8.21
CA ASN A 363 22.98 12.22 9.61
C ASN A 363 21.92 12.67 10.62
N ASN A 364 20.63 12.57 10.28
CA ASN A 364 19.51 13.14 11.05
C ASN A 364 18.67 12.09 11.79
N ALA A 365 19.02 10.80 11.76
CA ALA A 365 18.22 9.76 12.42
C ALA A 365 18.01 10.01 13.93
N TRP A 366 19.01 10.58 14.62
CA TRP A 366 18.84 11.03 16.01
C TRP A 366 17.84 12.20 16.13
N ALA A 367 17.90 13.19 15.25
CA ALA A 367 16.98 14.32 15.26
C ALA A 367 15.53 13.87 15.01
N ILE A 368 15.33 12.93 14.08
CA ILE A 368 14.03 12.32 13.79
C ILE A 368 13.53 11.56 15.02
N ALA A 369 14.38 10.72 15.63
CA ALA A 369 14.02 9.96 16.83
C ALA A 369 13.72 10.86 18.03
N SER A 370 14.52 11.91 18.25
CA SER A 370 14.31 12.91 19.29
C SER A 370 13.00 13.66 19.11
N THR A 371 12.64 14.01 17.87
CA THR A 371 11.36 14.67 17.54
C THR A 371 10.20 13.73 17.85
N ALA A 372 10.28 12.46 17.47
CA ALA A 372 9.25 11.48 17.79
C ALA A 372 9.06 11.28 19.29
N LEU A 373 10.15 11.20 20.07
CA LEU A 373 10.04 11.11 21.54
C LEU A 373 9.43 12.36 22.19
N GLN A 374 9.49 13.52 21.54
CA GLN A 374 8.86 14.76 22.01
C GLN A 374 7.38 14.83 21.63
N GLU A 375 7.02 14.35 20.44
CA GLU A 375 5.71 14.60 19.82
C GLU A 375 4.79 13.38 19.75
N TYR A 376 5.23 12.18 20.14
CA TYR A 376 4.44 10.96 19.96
C TYR A 376 3.04 11.03 20.57
N GLN A 377 2.86 11.75 21.69
CA GLN A 377 1.56 11.93 22.34
C GLN A 377 0.64 12.78 21.48
N THR A 378 1.16 13.88 20.91
CA THR A 378 0.47 14.73 19.95
C THR A 378 0.06 13.90 18.74
N TRP A 379 1.00 13.16 18.14
CA TRP A 379 0.75 12.33 16.94
C TRP A 379 -0.31 11.25 17.21
N ARG A 380 -0.21 10.53 18.33
CA ARG A 380 -1.23 9.54 18.74
C ARG A 380 -2.61 10.18 18.85
N SER A 381 -2.69 11.37 19.47
CA SER A 381 -3.95 12.12 19.60
C SER A 381 -4.51 12.58 18.25
N GLN A 382 -3.66 12.99 17.30
CA GLN A 382 -4.09 13.40 15.96
C GLN A 382 -4.67 12.21 15.19
N ILE A 383 -3.97 11.06 15.21
CA ILE A 383 -4.47 9.82 14.60
C ILE A 383 -5.83 9.44 15.19
N GLN A 384 -5.95 9.42 16.51
CA GLN A 384 -7.21 9.10 17.20
C GLN A 384 -8.33 10.09 16.83
N SER A 385 -8.03 11.38 16.77
CA SER A 385 -9.00 12.43 16.45
C SER A 385 -9.50 12.32 15.00
N TRP A 386 -8.61 11.99 14.08
CA TRP A 386 -8.93 11.73 12.67
C TRP A 386 -9.82 10.49 12.51
N GLN A 387 -9.50 9.38 13.18
CA GLN A 387 -10.27 8.13 13.05
C GLN A 387 -11.66 8.22 13.72
N LYS A 388 -11.76 8.97 14.83
CA LYS A 388 -12.92 9.00 15.71
C LYS A 388 -14.27 9.22 15.01
N PRO A 389 -14.45 10.20 14.11
CA PRO A 389 -15.72 10.42 13.41
C PRO A 389 -16.24 9.18 12.66
N ILE A 390 -15.34 8.36 12.10
CA ILE A 390 -15.70 7.11 11.40
C ILE A 390 -15.99 6.01 12.43
N LEU A 391 -15.16 5.92 13.47
CA LEU A 391 -15.30 4.91 14.53
C LEU A 391 -16.62 5.05 15.31
N ASP A 392 -17.08 6.28 15.52
CA ASP A 392 -18.32 6.59 16.26
C ASP A 392 -19.60 6.32 15.44
N ARG A 393 -19.52 6.02 14.12
CA ARG A 393 -20.69 5.69 13.28
C ARG A 393 -21.30 4.34 13.66
N GLU A 394 -22.37 4.32 14.44
CA GLU A 394 -23.04 3.07 14.88
C GLU A 394 -23.71 2.28 13.75
N ASP A 395 -24.07 2.95 12.65
CA ASP A 395 -24.71 2.33 11.49
C ASP A 395 -23.71 1.63 10.55
N LEU A 396 -22.40 1.83 10.76
CA LEU A 396 -21.35 1.12 10.04
C LEU A 396 -20.86 -0.08 10.87
N PRO A 397 -20.84 -1.30 10.31
CA PRO A 397 -20.40 -2.47 11.06
C PRO A 397 -18.89 -2.43 11.34
N ASN A 398 -18.47 -3.02 12.45
CA ASN A 398 -17.05 -3.00 12.87
C ASN A 398 -16.11 -3.65 11.84
N TRP A 399 -16.54 -4.71 11.13
CA TRP A 399 -15.72 -5.33 10.09
C TRP A 399 -15.44 -4.37 8.93
N PHE A 400 -16.37 -3.45 8.63
CA PHE A 400 -16.21 -2.47 7.56
C PHE A 400 -15.22 -1.39 7.99
N LYS A 401 -15.38 -0.84 9.20
CA LYS A 401 -14.42 0.13 9.78
C LYS A 401 -13.01 -0.45 9.85
N MET A 402 -12.90 -1.71 10.26
CA MET A 402 -11.64 -2.46 10.31
C MET A 402 -10.96 -2.48 8.95
N ALA A 403 -11.65 -2.97 7.92
CA ALA A 403 -11.09 -3.08 6.57
C ALA A 403 -10.80 -1.70 5.98
N LEU A 404 -11.72 -0.74 6.14
CA LEU A 404 -11.58 0.63 5.63
C LEU A 404 -10.26 1.28 6.07
N PHE A 405 -9.92 1.18 7.36
CA PHE A 405 -8.64 1.70 7.85
C PHE A 405 -7.46 0.81 7.45
N ASN A 406 -7.57 -0.52 7.59
CA ASN A 406 -6.44 -1.41 7.34
C ASN A 406 -6.03 -1.49 5.86
N GLU A 407 -6.93 -1.28 4.90
CA GLU A 407 -6.56 -1.20 3.46
C GLU A 407 -5.70 0.04 3.14
N LEU A 408 -5.64 1.05 4.01
CA LEU A 408 -4.73 2.20 3.84
C LEU A 408 -3.24 1.83 3.96
N TYR A 409 -2.92 0.61 4.43
CA TYR A 409 -1.55 0.14 4.56
C TYR A 409 -0.75 0.26 3.24
N ASP A 410 -1.44 0.14 2.11
CA ASP A 410 -0.83 0.16 0.78
C ASP A 410 -0.20 1.52 0.45
N LEU A 411 -0.71 2.63 0.99
CA LEU A 411 -0.07 3.94 0.88
C LEU A 411 1.32 3.99 1.56
N THR A 412 1.63 3.02 2.43
CA THR A 412 2.94 2.87 3.09
C THR A 412 3.78 1.77 2.46
N SER A 413 3.22 0.58 2.22
CA SER A 413 3.96 -0.61 1.76
C SER A 413 3.76 -0.96 0.29
N GLY A 414 2.98 -0.20 -0.47
CA GLY A 414 2.77 -0.37 -1.92
C GLY A 414 3.96 0.12 -2.76
N GLY A 415 5.19 0.06 -2.23
CA GLY A 415 6.37 0.62 -2.88
C GLY A 415 6.35 2.15 -3.04
N THR A 416 5.65 2.85 -2.15
CA THR A 416 5.35 4.28 -2.25
C THR A 416 6.59 5.16 -2.39
N LEU A 417 6.50 6.15 -3.27
CA LEU A 417 7.44 7.23 -3.48
C LEU A 417 6.84 8.55 -3.05
N TRP A 418 7.66 9.38 -2.42
CA TRP A 418 7.33 10.79 -2.21
C TRP A 418 8.61 11.61 -2.25
N SER A 419 8.78 12.39 -3.31
CA SER A 419 9.97 13.23 -3.48
C SER A 419 9.94 14.44 -2.54
N ALA A 420 11.11 15.01 -2.28
CA ALA A 420 11.25 16.37 -1.78
C ALA A 420 10.52 17.37 -2.70
N ALA A 421 10.11 18.50 -2.13
CA ALA A 421 9.48 19.59 -2.86
C ALA A 421 10.37 20.12 -3.98
N SER A 422 9.72 20.55 -5.06
CA SER A 422 10.34 21.29 -6.15
C SER A 422 9.44 22.47 -6.51
N GLU A 423 9.93 23.37 -7.38
CA GLU A 423 9.13 24.49 -7.87
C GLU A 423 7.86 24.02 -8.61
N LEU A 424 7.98 22.93 -9.39
CA LEU A 424 6.86 22.36 -10.14
C LEU A 424 5.91 21.52 -9.28
N ASN A 425 6.41 20.93 -8.19
CA ASN A 425 5.65 20.07 -7.29
C ASN A 425 5.95 20.53 -5.86
N PRO A 426 5.25 21.56 -5.33
CA PRO A 426 5.58 22.19 -4.05
C PRO A 426 5.39 21.28 -2.83
N ILE A 427 4.61 20.21 -2.99
CA ILE A 427 4.46 19.15 -1.99
C ILE A 427 5.30 17.90 -2.31
N GLY A 428 6.10 17.91 -3.38
CA GLY A 428 6.78 16.73 -3.93
C GLY A 428 5.92 15.95 -4.93
N GLN A 429 6.56 15.05 -5.68
CA GLN A 429 5.87 14.08 -6.54
C GLN A 429 5.57 12.82 -5.74
N PHE A 430 4.40 12.23 -5.97
CA PHE A 430 3.92 11.03 -5.29
C PHE A 430 3.73 9.89 -6.28
N ALA A 431 3.94 8.66 -5.84
CA ALA A 431 3.59 7.47 -6.62
C ALA A 431 3.41 6.23 -5.72
N VAL A 432 2.42 5.38 -5.98
CA VAL A 432 2.27 4.02 -5.42
C VAL A 432 2.34 3.02 -6.57
N LEU A 433 2.94 1.85 -6.36
CA LEU A 433 2.94 0.79 -7.37
C LEU A 433 1.54 0.22 -7.53
N GLU A 434 1.23 -0.32 -8.69
CA GLU A 434 0.09 -1.21 -8.86
C GLU A 434 0.18 -2.40 -7.90
N CYS A 435 1.34 -3.05 -7.87
CA CYS A 435 1.77 -3.98 -6.83
C CYS A 435 3.26 -4.29 -6.91
N LEU A 436 3.73 -5.22 -6.07
CA LEU A 436 5.14 -5.64 -6.04
C LEU A 436 5.52 -6.64 -7.16
N ASP A 437 4.52 -7.31 -7.74
CA ASP A 437 4.69 -8.21 -8.89
C ASP A 437 4.77 -7.44 -10.20
N TYR A 438 3.88 -6.44 -10.34
CA TYR A 438 3.73 -5.53 -11.46
C TYR A 438 4.14 -4.14 -11.00
N ARG A 439 5.45 -3.91 -10.96
CA ARG A 439 6.05 -2.71 -10.36
C ARG A 439 5.91 -1.49 -11.28
N TRP A 440 4.68 -1.10 -11.51
CA TRP A 440 4.29 0.01 -12.36
C TRP A 440 3.70 1.08 -11.48
N TYR A 441 4.30 2.25 -11.47
CA TYR A 441 3.83 3.35 -10.64
C TYR A 441 2.56 3.93 -11.20
N GLU A 442 1.53 3.98 -10.36
CA GLU A 442 0.27 4.62 -10.64
C GLU A 442 -0.38 4.06 -11.92
N SER A 443 -0.64 2.76 -12.05
CA SER A 443 -1.42 2.25 -13.20
C SER A 443 -2.81 2.89 -13.23
N LEU A 444 -3.13 3.65 -14.28
CA LEU A 444 -4.27 4.58 -14.34
C LEU A 444 -5.64 3.93 -14.29
N ASP A 445 -5.79 2.83 -15.00
CA ASP A 445 -6.99 2.00 -15.02
C ASP A 445 -7.26 1.35 -13.66
N VAL A 446 -6.20 1.02 -12.92
CA VAL A 446 -6.29 0.52 -11.54
C VAL A 446 -6.72 1.63 -10.59
N ARG A 447 -6.16 2.84 -10.76
CA ARG A 447 -6.47 4.01 -9.91
C ARG A 447 -7.89 4.50 -10.03
N LEU A 448 -8.58 4.22 -11.14
CA LEU A 448 -10.03 4.47 -11.25
C LEU A 448 -10.79 3.91 -10.03
N TYR A 449 -10.27 2.85 -9.40
CA TYR A 449 -10.78 2.31 -8.14
C TYR A 449 -9.83 2.60 -6.97
N GLY A 450 -8.52 2.40 -7.14
CA GLY A 450 -7.54 2.44 -6.04
C GLY A 450 -7.30 3.81 -5.41
N SER A 451 -7.63 4.92 -6.09
CA SER A 451 -7.24 6.27 -5.61
C SER A 451 -8.25 6.95 -4.68
N PHE A 452 -9.43 6.36 -4.40
CA PHE A 452 -10.44 7.00 -3.53
C PHE A 452 -9.89 7.40 -2.16
N ALA A 453 -9.08 6.52 -1.54
CA ALA A 453 -8.45 6.80 -0.27
C ALA A 453 -7.47 7.99 -0.35
N LEU A 454 -6.60 8.00 -1.37
CA LEU A 454 -5.64 9.08 -1.55
C LEU A 454 -6.34 10.41 -1.80
N LEU A 455 -7.35 10.42 -2.67
CA LEU A 455 -8.18 11.60 -2.96
C LEU A 455 -8.86 12.16 -1.71
N MET A 456 -9.52 11.32 -0.92
CA MET A 456 -10.30 11.77 0.23
C MET A 456 -9.43 12.25 1.39
N LEU A 457 -8.22 11.70 1.53
CA LEU A 457 -7.37 11.90 2.71
C LEU A 457 -6.18 12.82 2.45
N PHE A 458 -5.64 12.81 1.24
CA PHE A 458 -4.46 13.57 0.82
C PHE A 458 -4.66 14.13 -0.61
N PRO A 459 -5.69 14.96 -0.83
CA PRO A 459 -6.11 15.41 -2.16
C PRO A 459 -5.01 16.09 -2.97
N GLU A 460 -4.06 16.77 -2.31
CA GLU A 460 -2.96 17.43 -3.01
C GLU A 460 -1.99 16.42 -3.63
N LEU A 461 -1.78 15.26 -2.98
CA LEU A 461 -0.97 14.17 -3.54
C LEU A 461 -1.68 13.53 -4.73
N GLU A 462 -2.99 13.28 -4.64
CA GLU A 462 -3.78 12.76 -5.76
C GLU A 462 -3.70 13.70 -6.98
N LYS A 463 -3.94 15.00 -6.79
CA LYS A 463 -3.81 16.00 -7.86
C LYS A 463 -2.39 16.06 -8.42
N SER A 464 -1.35 15.85 -7.60
CA SER A 464 0.02 15.74 -8.08
C SER A 464 0.23 14.55 -9.01
N VAL A 465 -0.40 13.40 -8.73
CA VAL A 465 -0.36 12.21 -9.59
C VAL A 465 -1.08 12.49 -10.92
N ILE A 466 -2.29 13.05 -10.89
CA ILE A 466 -3.03 13.38 -12.12
C ILE A 466 -2.31 14.43 -12.98
N ARG A 467 -1.66 15.43 -12.37
CA ARG A 467 -0.80 16.38 -13.11
C ARG A 467 0.39 15.68 -13.77
N ALA A 468 0.94 14.62 -13.18
CA ALA A 468 2.00 13.84 -13.83
C ALA A 468 1.48 13.11 -15.09
N PHE A 469 0.28 12.55 -15.05
CA PHE A 469 -0.39 12.01 -16.25
C PHE A 469 -0.61 13.09 -17.31
N ALA A 470 -1.11 14.27 -16.91
CA ALA A 470 -1.33 15.37 -17.82
C ALA A 470 -0.05 15.78 -18.58
N ARG A 471 1.10 15.76 -17.89
CA ARG A 471 2.41 16.03 -18.51
C ARG A 471 2.90 14.91 -19.43
N ALA A 472 2.55 13.65 -19.13
CA ALA A 472 3.01 12.48 -19.87
C ALA A 472 2.21 12.19 -21.15
N ILE A 473 0.91 12.51 -21.19
CA ILE A 473 0.04 12.32 -22.36
C ILE A 473 0.63 12.87 -23.68
N PRO A 474 1.10 14.14 -23.75
CA PRO A 474 1.67 14.68 -24.99
C PRO A 474 3.02 14.09 -25.41
N GLN A 475 3.70 13.34 -24.53
CA GLN A 475 5.03 12.81 -24.81
C GLN A 475 4.97 11.52 -25.65
N GLY A 476 6.05 11.25 -26.39
CA GLY A 476 6.25 10.02 -27.16
C GLY A 476 7.60 9.36 -26.87
N ASP A 477 7.65 8.04 -27.00
CA ASP A 477 8.86 7.22 -26.91
C ASP A 477 8.79 6.09 -27.95
N ASP A 478 9.57 6.23 -29.02
CA ASP A 478 9.62 5.29 -30.16
C ASP A 478 10.43 4.01 -29.86
N THR A 479 10.88 3.81 -28.63
CA THR A 479 11.63 2.61 -28.25
C THR A 479 10.79 1.36 -28.56
N PRO A 480 11.24 0.45 -29.43
CA PRO A 480 10.49 -0.74 -29.80
C PRO A 480 10.48 -1.76 -28.67
N ARG A 481 9.33 -2.39 -28.45
CA ARG A 481 9.10 -3.41 -27.41
C ARG A 481 8.30 -4.58 -27.98
N ILE A 482 8.58 -5.76 -27.45
CA ILE A 482 7.71 -6.92 -27.66
C ILE A 482 6.49 -6.81 -26.75
N ILE A 483 5.38 -7.40 -27.18
CA ILE A 483 4.15 -7.48 -26.39
C ILE A 483 4.02 -8.87 -25.74
N GLY A 484 4.05 -8.88 -24.42
CA GLY A 484 4.13 -10.08 -23.59
C GLY A 484 2.93 -11.01 -23.69
N TYR A 485 1.72 -10.47 -23.84
CA TYR A 485 0.48 -11.23 -24.01
C TYR A 485 0.54 -12.28 -25.13
N TYR A 486 1.18 -11.95 -26.26
CA TYR A 486 1.30 -12.90 -27.36
C TYR A 486 2.14 -14.12 -26.98
N MET A 487 3.06 -13.98 -26.03
CA MET A 487 3.83 -15.11 -25.50
C MET A 487 2.96 -16.04 -24.66
N THR A 488 2.03 -15.51 -23.86
CA THR A 488 1.15 -16.31 -22.99
C THR A 488 0.19 -17.18 -23.81
N ILE A 489 -0.26 -16.67 -24.96
CA ILE A 489 -1.10 -17.42 -25.91
C ILE A 489 -0.28 -18.21 -26.95
N LYS A 490 1.06 -18.22 -26.84
CA LYS A 490 1.99 -18.92 -27.76
C LYS A 490 1.84 -18.49 -29.23
N ALA A 491 1.63 -17.21 -29.44
CA ALA A 491 1.60 -16.55 -30.75
C ALA A 491 2.87 -15.73 -31.00
N GLU A 492 3.10 -15.34 -32.25
CA GLU A 492 4.16 -14.41 -32.61
C GLU A 492 3.86 -13.03 -32.01
N SER A 493 4.82 -12.48 -31.27
CA SER A 493 4.67 -11.19 -30.61
C SER A 493 4.94 -10.05 -31.60
N PRO A 494 4.00 -9.10 -31.77
CA PRO A 494 4.27 -7.90 -32.55
C PRO A 494 5.28 -7.00 -31.84
N ILE A 495 5.91 -6.13 -32.61
CA ILE A 495 6.73 -5.03 -32.07
C ILE A 495 5.84 -3.78 -32.04
N ALA A 496 5.74 -3.14 -30.88
CA ALA A 496 5.07 -1.86 -30.69
C ALA A 496 6.05 -0.81 -30.20
N VAL A 497 5.73 0.46 -30.41
CA VAL A 497 6.46 1.57 -29.76
C VAL A 497 6.03 1.66 -28.30
N ARG A 498 6.94 2.11 -27.43
CA ARG A 498 6.65 2.24 -25.99
C ARG A 498 5.50 3.21 -25.72
N LYS A 499 5.53 4.40 -26.31
CA LYS A 499 4.55 5.46 -26.03
C LYS A 499 4.27 6.29 -27.28
N VAL A 500 3.02 6.33 -27.72
CA VAL A 500 2.54 7.22 -28.78
C VAL A 500 2.11 8.55 -28.17
N ALA A 501 2.49 9.68 -28.78
CA ALA A 501 2.05 11.00 -28.35
C ALA A 501 0.53 11.15 -28.46
N GLY A 502 -0.12 11.69 -27.42
CA GLY A 502 -1.58 11.81 -27.32
C GLY A 502 -2.27 10.56 -26.75
N ALA A 503 -1.66 9.38 -26.84
CA ALA A 503 -2.15 8.22 -26.10
C ALA A 503 -1.96 8.43 -24.59
N THR A 504 -2.95 8.08 -23.77
CA THR A 504 -2.77 8.12 -22.32
C THR A 504 -1.86 6.97 -21.88
N PRO A 505 -0.79 7.24 -21.11
CA PRO A 505 0.04 6.16 -20.62
C PRO A 505 -0.73 5.31 -19.59
N HIS A 506 -0.39 4.03 -19.54
CA HIS A 506 -0.86 3.08 -18.53
C HIS A 506 -0.32 3.46 -17.15
N ASP A 507 1.01 3.58 -17.05
CA ASP A 507 1.73 3.83 -15.80
C ASP A 507 2.75 4.97 -15.94
N LEU A 508 3.19 5.50 -14.80
CA LEU A 508 4.20 6.55 -14.67
C LEU A 508 5.63 5.99 -14.53
N GLY A 509 5.88 4.76 -14.97
CA GLY A 509 7.20 4.13 -14.98
C GLY A 509 7.39 3.08 -13.88
N ALA A 510 8.66 2.72 -13.62
CA ALA A 510 9.03 1.66 -12.71
C ALA A 510 10.32 1.99 -11.93
N PRO A 511 10.63 1.26 -10.84
CA PRO A 511 11.78 1.57 -9.99
C PRO A 511 13.16 1.42 -10.66
N ASN A 512 13.28 0.72 -11.79
CA ASN A 512 14.55 0.53 -12.51
C ASN A 512 14.80 1.55 -13.64
N GLU A 513 13.94 2.56 -13.82
CA GLU A 513 14.02 3.56 -14.89
C GLU A 513 13.89 5.00 -14.35
N HIS A 514 13.63 6.00 -15.19
CA HIS A 514 13.34 7.36 -14.72
C HIS A 514 11.84 7.49 -14.45
N VAL A 515 11.40 7.19 -13.22
CA VAL A 515 9.99 7.35 -12.80
C VAL A 515 9.46 8.76 -13.09
N TRP A 516 8.17 8.86 -13.42
CA TRP A 516 7.45 10.04 -13.92
C TRP A 516 7.83 10.52 -15.33
N GLU A 517 9.01 10.18 -15.84
CA GLU A 517 9.48 10.58 -17.18
C GLU A 517 9.40 9.44 -18.21
N LYS A 518 9.75 8.21 -17.80
CA LYS A 518 9.68 7.00 -18.63
C LYS A 518 8.39 6.22 -18.36
N THR A 519 7.27 6.76 -18.84
CA THR A 519 5.93 6.17 -18.72
C THR A 519 5.73 4.93 -19.61
N ASN A 520 4.63 4.19 -19.44
CA ASN A 520 4.38 2.92 -20.14
C ASN A 520 5.52 1.92 -19.92
N TYR A 521 5.86 1.65 -18.67
CA TYR A 521 6.82 0.60 -18.35
C TYR A 521 6.27 -0.77 -18.71
N THR A 522 4.98 -1.03 -18.44
CA THR A 522 4.40 -2.31 -18.84
C THR A 522 4.54 -2.52 -20.35
N SER A 523 4.84 -3.76 -20.71
CA SER A 523 4.80 -4.23 -22.09
C SER A 523 4.03 -5.55 -22.17
N TYR A 524 3.18 -5.82 -21.17
CA TYR A 524 2.31 -6.99 -21.21
C TYR A 524 1.32 -6.89 -22.38
N GLN A 525 0.66 -5.73 -22.49
CA GLN A 525 -0.13 -5.32 -23.64
C GLN A 525 0.48 -4.10 -24.33
N ASP A 526 0.02 -3.81 -25.56
CA ASP A 526 0.23 -2.51 -26.18
C ASP A 526 -0.81 -1.51 -25.64
N CYS A 527 -0.45 -0.84 -24.54
CA CYS A 527 -1.34 0.11 -23.87
C CYS A 527 -1.66 1.35 -24.72
N ASN A 528 -0.91 1.62 -25.81
CA ASN A 528 -1.26 2.70 -26.74
C ASN A 528 -2.57 2.43 -27.49
N LEU A 529 -3.05 1.18 -27.45
CA LEU A 529 -4.30 0.75 -28.08
C LEU A 529 -5.45 0.63 -27.09
N TRP A 530 -5.23 0.88 -25.80
CA TRP A 530 -6.28 0.67 -24.79
C TRP A 530 -7.40 1.72 -24.89
N LYS A 531 -8.64 1.27 -24.64
CA LYS A 531 -9.87 2.06 -24.87
C LYS A 531 -10.41 2.74 -23.61
N ASP A 532 -9.95 2.35 -22.44
CA ASP A 532 -10.36 2.86 -21.13
C ASP A 532 -9.48 4.03 -20.67
N LEU A 533 -8.15 3.91 -20.74
CA LEU A 533 -7.17 4.86 -20.15
C LEU A 533 -7.48 6.35 -20.39
N GLY A 534 -7.81 6.72 -21.64
CA GLY A 534 -8.13 8.11 -21.96
C GLY A 534 -9.40 8.61 -21.29
N SER A 535 -10.42 7.75 -21.17
CA SER A 535 -11.64 8.06 -20.44
C SER A 535 -11.38 8.10 -18.93
N ASP A 536 -10.59 7.16 -18.42
CA ASP A 536 -10.23 7.07 -16.99
C ASP A 536 -9.48 8.31 -16.51
N PHE A 537 -8.57 8.84 -17.32
CA PHE A 537 -7.88 10.11 -17.02
C PHE A 537 -8.87 11.26 -16.87
N VAL A 538 -9.78 11.44 -17.83
CA VAL A 538 -10.74 12.55 -17.82
C VAL A 538 -11.70 12.44 -16.64
N LEU A 539 -12.18 11.24 -16.36
CA LEU A 539 -13.04 10.96 -15.21
C LEU A 539 -12.34 11.25 -13.88
N GLN A 540 -11.08 10.85 -13.73
CA GLN A 540 -10.29 11.14 -12.52
C GLN A 540 -9.99 12.64 -12.38
N VAL A 541 -9.66 13.37 -13.46
CA VAL A 541 -9.50 14.84 -13.40
C VAL A 541 -10.78 15.51 -12.88
N TYR A 542 -11.94 15.16 -13.44
CA TYR A 542 -13.19 15.78 -13.00
C TYR A 542 -13.57 15.36 -11.57
N ARG A 543 -13.36 14.08 -11.23
CA ARG A 543 -13.56 13.54 -9.88
C ARG A 543 -12.76 14.32 -8.85
N ASP A 544 -11.48 14.52 -9.11
CA ASP A 544 -10.59 15.11 -8.11
C ASP A 544 -10.88 16.60 -7.94
N PHE A 545 -11.27 17.29 -9.01
CA PHE A 545 -11.80 18.65 -8.90
C PHE A 545 -13.09 18.70 -8.05
N LEU A 546 -14.09 17.88 -8.40
CA LEU A 546 -15.41 17.94 -7.79
C LEU A 546 -15.36 17.53 -6.31
N LEU A 547 -14.73 16.41 -6.01
CA LEU A 547 -14.72 15.81 -4.67
C LEU A 547 -13.75 16.51 -3.70
N THR A 548 -12.95 17.48 -4.18
CA THR A 548 -12.09 18.32 -3.32
C THR A 548 -12.63 19.73 -3.09
N GLY A 549 -13.90 19.98 -3.44
CA GLY A 549 -14.59 21.24 -3.16
C GLY A 549 -14.99 22.03 -4.41
N ALA A 550 -14.64 21.56 -5.61
CA ALA A 550 -14.97 22.19 -6.90
C ALA A 550 -14.50 23.66 -7.01
N ASP A 551 -13.36 23.97 -6.42
CA ASP A 551 -12.78 25.32 -6.36
C ASP A 551 -11.42 25.46 -7.06
N ASP A 552 -10.66 24.36 -7.20
CA ASP A 552 -9.36 24.32 -7.86
C ASP A 552 -9.48 24.31 -9.40
N VAL A 553 -9.91 25.44 -9.97
CA VAL A 553 -10.06 25.58 -11.43
C VAL A 553 -8.69 25.63 -12.14
N GLU A 554 -7.62 26.01 -11.44
CA GLU A 554 -6.25 25.97 -11.98
C GLU A 554 -5.83 24.52 -12.29
N PHE A 555 -6.15 23.55 -11.42
CA PHE A 555 -5.95 22.13 -11.72
C PHE A 555 -6.67 21.67 -12.99
N LEU A 556 -7.91 22.10 -13.22
CA LEU A 556 -8.61 21.78 -14.47
C LEU A 556 -7.90 22.39 -15.68
N ALA A 557 -7.41 23.62 -15.55
CA ALA A 557 -6.68 24.31 -16.61
C ALA A 557 -5.34 23.63 -16.93
N ASP A 558 -4.61 23.17 -15.90
CA ASP A 558 -3.36 22.40 -16.02
C ASP A 558 -3.57 21.12 -16.84
N CYS A 559 -4.69 20.44 -16.61
CA CYS A 559 -5.02 19.15 -17.23
C CYS A 559 -5.69 19.30 -18.60
N TRP A 560 -6.25 20.47 -18.95
CA TRP A 560 -7.12 20.65 -20.11
C TRP A 560 -6.49 20.21 -21.43
N ASN A 561 -5.24 20.62 -21.70
CA ASN A 561 -4.57 20.25 -22.95
C ASN A 561 -4.36 18.74 -23.09
N ALA A 562 -4.21 18.03 -21.98
CA ALA A 562 -4.07 16.58 -21.96
C ALA A 562 -5.42 15.89 -22.17
N ILE A 563 -6.50 16.42 -21.60
CA ILE A 563 -7.88 15.98 -21.83
C ILE A 563 -8.20 16.01 -23.33
N VAL A 564 -7.90 17.13 -23.99
CA VAL A 564 -8.15 17.27 -25.43
C VAL A 564 -7.39 16.22 -26.22
N GLN A 565 -6.07 16.11 -26.00
CA GLN A 565 -5.23 15.18 -26.74
C GLN A 565 -5.64 13.73 -26.55
N THR A 566 -5.97 13.31 -25.32
CA THR A 566 -6.34 11.92 -25.09
C THR A 566 -7.71 11.56 -25.64
N LEU A 567 -8.70 12.46 -25.59
CA LEU A 567 -10.02 12.18 -26.14
C LEU A 567 -9.98 12.18 -27.67
N ASP A 568 -9.22 13.09 -28.28
CA ASP A 568 -9.01 13.11 -29.73
C ASP A 568 -8.28 11.85 -30.20
N TYR A 569 -7.25 11.40 -29.47
CA TYR A 569 -6.56 10.15 -29.76
C TYR A 569 -7.49 8.95 -29.63
N LEU A 570 -8.25 8.85 -28.53
CA LEU A 570 -9.21 7.76 -28.30
C LEU A 570 -10.30 7.73 -29.38
N LYS A 571 -10.75 8.90 -29.86
CA LYS A 571 -11.73 9.02 -30.94
C LYS A 571 -11.25 8.42 -32.27
N THR A 572 -9.93 8.28 -32.49
CA THR A 572 -9.39 7.65 -33.71
C THR A 572 -9.72 6.16 -33.81
N PHE A 573 -10.12 5.53 -32.69
CA PHE A 573 -10.56 4.15 -32.66
C PHE A 573 -12.05 3.96 -32.93
N ASP A 574 -12.81 5.02 -33.22
CA ASP A 574 -14.15 4.91 -33.82
C ASP A 574 -13.99 4.73 -35.34
N LEU A 575 -13.98 3.48 -35.76
CA LEU A 575 -13.69 3.03 -37.12
C LEU A 575 -14.95 2.94 -37.99
N ASP A 576 -16.13 2.73 -37.39
CA ASP A 576 -17.41 2.70 -38.10
C ASP A 576 -18.13 4.05 -38.15
N GLY A 577 -17.59 5.05 -37.44
CA GLY A 577 -18.06 6.44 -37.44
C GLY A 577 -19.32 6.65 -36.63
N ASP A 578 -19.68 5.72 -35.74
CA ASP A 578 -20.89 5.77 -34.91
C ASP A 578 -20.76 6.66 -33.66
N GLY A 579 -19.57 7.19 -33.41
CA GLY A 579 -19.24 8.07 -32.29
C GLY A 579 -18.60 7.36 -31.10
N ILE A 580 -18.45 6.03 -31.10
CA ILE A 580 -17.93 5.25 -29.97
C ILE A 580 -16.64 4.51 -30.38
N PRO A 581 -15.53 4.68 -29.66
CA PRO A 581 -14.32 3.88 -29.85
C PRO A 581 -14.60 2.37 -29.75
N GLU A 582 -14.15 1.57 -30.71
CA GLU A 582 -14.37 0.12 -30.67
C GLU A 582 -13.19 -0.67 -30.12
N ASN A 583 -13.48 -1.63 -29.23
CA ASN A 583 -12.55 -2.68 -28.87
C ASN A 583 -12.23 -3.55 -30.11
N SER A 584 -10.97 -3.93 -30.23
CA SER A 584 -10.40 -4.46 -31.47
C SER A 584 -10.50 -5.99 -31.63
N GLY A 585 -11.11 -6.69 -30.68
CA GLY A 585 -11.02 -8.16 -30.58
C GLY A 585 -9.75 -8.62 -29.85
N ALA A 586 -9.11 -7.72 -29.10
CA ALA A 586 -7.94 -7.95 -28.27
C ALA A 586 -8.24 -7.47 -26.82
N PRO A 587 -7.40 -7.83 -25.83
CA PRO A 587 -7.48 -7.23 -24.50
C PRO A 587 -6.85 -5.82 -24.55
N ASP A 588 -7.67 -4.84 -24.90
CA ASP A 588 -7.29 -3.44 -25.05
C ASP A 588 -7.94 -2.56 -23.96
N GLN A 589 -7.89 -3.05 -22.71
CA GLN A 589 -8.42 -2.44 -21.48
C GLN A 589 -7.93 -3.23 -20.24
N THR A 590 -8.22 -2.74 -19.02
CA THR A 590 -7.76 -3.25 -17.71
C THR A 590 -7.94 -4.76 -17.50
N PHE A 591 -8.99 -5.37 -18.05
CA PHE A 591 -9.15 -6.83 -18.11
C PHE A 591 -8.27 -7.39 -19.24
N ASP A 592 -6.96 -7.26 -19.06
CA ASP A 592 -5.89 -7.45 -20.07
C ASP A 592 -5.69 -8.89 -20.56
N ASP A 593 -6.48 -9.86 -20.09
CA ASP A 593 -6.61 -11.21 -20.65
C ASP A 593 -7.97 -11.49 -21.28
N TRP A 594 -8.91 -10.54 -21.19
CA TRP A 594 -10.28 -10.67 -21.68
C TRP A 594 -10.48 -9.85 -22.96
N ARG A 595 -10.68 -10.55 -24.07
CA ARG A 595 -10.91 -9.91 -25.37
C ARG A 595 -12.34 -9.36 -25.46
N LEU A 596 -12.43 -8.08 -25.82
CA LEU A 596 -13.68 -7.41 -26.17
C LEU A 596 -13.66 -7.04 -27.65
N GLN A 597 -14.83 -7.00 -28.29
CA GLN A 597 -14.93 -6.69 -29.72
C GLN A 597 -16.11 -5.78 -30.07
N GLY A 598 -15.83 -4.72 -30.81
CA GLY A 598 -16.81 -3.68 -31.14
C GLY A 598 -17.03 -2.72 -29.97
N VAL A 599 -18.22 -2.13 -29.90
CA VAL A 599 -18.63 -1.35 -28.72
C VAL A 599 -18.83 -2.32 -27.55
N SER A 600 -18.15 -2.08 -26.43
CA SER A 600 -18.32 -2.83 -25.16
C SER A 600 -19.07 -2.01 -24.11
N ALA A 601 -19.70 -2.69 -23.15
CA ALA A 601 -20.39 -2.01 -22.06
C ALA A 601 -19.41 -1.25 -21.15
N TYR A 602 -18.25 -1.84 -20.87
CA TYR A 602 -17.22 -1.21 -20.05
C TYR A 602 -16.63 0.04 -20.72
N CYS A 603 -15.93 -0.10 -21.85
CA CYS A 603 -15.22 1.01 -22.49
C CYS A 603 -16.19 2.04 -23.10
N GLY A 604 -17.30 1.59 -23.69
CA GLY A 604 -18.31 2.49 -24.25
C GLY A 604 -18.99 3.32 -23.17
N GLY A 605 -19.26 2.75 -21.98
CA GLY A 605 -19.81 3.49 -20.85
C GLY A 605 -18.83 4.53 -20.33
N LEU A 606 -17.56 4.16 -20.16
CA LEU A 606 -16.49 5.08 -19.72
C LEU A 606 -16.34 6.26 -20.70
N TRP A 607 -16.35 5.99 -22.00
CA TRP A 607 -16.31 7.02 -23.04
C TRP A 607 -17.45 8.04 -22.91
N LEU A 608 -18.68 7.58 -22.75
CA LEU A 608 -19.85 8.46 -22.58
C LEU A 608 -19.71 9.36 -21.33
N ALA A 609 -19.31 8.77 -20.21
CA ALA A 609 -19.13 9.50 -18.97
C ALA A 609 -17.96 10.51 -19.04
N ALA A 610 -16.87 10.14 -19.72
CA ALA A 610 -15.74 11.04 -19.95
C ALA A 610 -16.11 12.23 -20.84
N LEU A 611 -16.97 12.05 -21.85
CA LEU A 611 -17.49 13.16 -22.66
C LEU A 611 -18.35 14.11 -21.82
N GLU A 612 -19.24 13.59 -20.96
CA GLU A 612 -20.02 14.40 -20.02
C GLU A 612 -19.10 15.20 -19.07
N ALA A 613 -18.07 14.55 -18.53
CA ALA A 613 -17.07 15.19 -17.68
C ALA A 613 -16.29 16.30 -18.43
N ALA A 614 -15.84 16.04 -19.65
CA ALA A 614 -15.12 17.03 -20.45
C ALA A 614 -15.99 18.24 -20.83
N ILE A 615 -17.29 18.03 -21.07
CA ILE A 615 -18.27 19.11 -21.29
C ILE A 615 -18.42 19.95 -20.02
N ALA A 616 -18.56 19.31 -18.85
CA ALA A 616 -18.64 20.01 -17.56
C ALA A 616 -17.38 20.83 -17.27
N ILE A 617 -16.19 20.26 -17.49
CA ILE A 617 -14.91 20.97 -17.36
C ILE A 617 -14.86 22.17 -18.31
N SER A 618 -15.30 22.01 -19.55
CA SER A 618 -15.35 23.12 -20.52
C SER A 618 -16.21 24.28 -20.01
N ASP A 619 -17.38 23.98 -19.45
CA ASP A 619 -18.28 24.99 -18.90
C ASP A 619 -17.68 25.74 -17.71
N ILE A 620 -16.96 25.03 -16.84
CA ILE A 620 -16.25 25.64 -15.70
C ILE A 620 -15.14 26.57 -16.23
N LEU A 621 -14.27 26.10 -17.13
CA LEU A 621 -13.17 26.89 -17.68
C LEU A 621 -13.67 28.13 -18.44
N LEU A 622 -14.74 28.00 -19.23
CA LEU A 622 -15.39 29.11 -19.92
C LEU A 622 -15.97 30.14 -18.94
N THR A 623 -16.63 29.68 -17.87
CA THR A 623 -17.21 30.53 -16.84
C THR A 623 -16.14 31.33 -16.09
N HIS A 624 -15.02 30.68 -15.76
CA HIS A 624 -13.89 31.30 -15.06
C HIS A 624 -12.92 32.06 -15.98
N LYS A 625 -13.13 31.99 -17.29
CA LYS A 625 -12.32 32.64 -18.33
C LYS A 625 -10.84 32.22 -18.30
N LEU A 626 -10.59 30.93 -18.07
CA LEU A 626 -9.25 30.34 -18.04
C LEU A 626 -9.01 29.57 -19.35
N GLY A 627 -7.89 29.88 -20.04
CA GLY A 627 -7.55 29.31 -21.35
C GLY A 627 -8.05 30.14 -22.55
N ASP A 628 -7.92 29.60 -23.76
CA ASP A 628 -8.45 30.21 -24.98
C ASP A 628 -9.94 29.89 -25.13
N LEU A 629 -10.79 30.88 -24.86
CA LEU A 629 -12.25 30.72 -24.84
C LEU A 629 -12.84 30.32 -26.20
N GLY A 630 -12.20 30.72 -27.30
CA GLY A 630 -12.64 30.34 -28.64
C GLY A 630 -12.39 28.87 -28.90
N VAL A 631 -11.19 28.39 -28.55
CA VAL A 631 -10.82 26.98 -28.65
C VAL A 631 -11.68 26.11 -27.72
N LEU A 632 -11.88 26.55 -26.48
CA LEU A 632 -12.72 25.85 -25.50
C LEU A 632 -14.16 25.68 -26.00
N ALA A 633 -14.77 26.72 -26.55
CA ALA A 633 -16.14 26.67 -27.06
C ALA A 633 -16.27 25.70 -28.25
N VAL A 634 -15.27 25.67 -29.14
CA VAL A 634 -15.23 24.71 -30.26
C VAL A 634 -15.09 23.29 -29.74
N GLN A 635 -14.17 23.06 -28.81
CA GLN A 635 -13.94 21.73 -28.24
C GLN A 635 -15.17 21.20 -27.50
N LYS A 636 -15.83 22.05 -26.71
CA LYS A 636 -17.11 21.71 -26.07
C LYS A 636 -18.14 21.24 -27.08
N SER A 637 -18.32 22.00 -28.18
CA SER A 637 -19.27 21.64 -29.25
C SER A 637 -18.93 20.30 -29.91
N THR A 638 -17.65 19.96 -30.02
CA THR A 638 -17.20 18.65 -30.53
C THR A 638 -17.65 17.53 -29.59
N TYR A 639 -17.39 17.66 -28.28
CA TYR A 639 -17.78 16.64 -27.30
C TYR A 639 -19.31 16.48 -27.19
N GLU A 640 -20.06 17.57 -27.20
CA GLU A 640 -21.53 17.53 -27.24
C GLU A 640 -22.05 16.79 -28.49
N THR A 641 -21.35 16.92 -29.62
CA THR A 641 -21.71 16.23 -30.87
C THR A 641 -21.43 14.74 -30.78
N TRP A 642 -20.24 14.35 -30.31
CA TRP A 642 -19.89 12.94 -30.12
C TRP A 642 -20.85 12.27 -29.13
N LEU A 643 -21.08 12.88 -27.97
CA LEU A 643 -21.97 12.35 -26.94
C LEU A 643 -23.40 12.14 -27.45
N ARG A 644 -23.98 13.14 -28.14
CA ARG A 644 -25.33 13.05 -28.70
C ARG A 644 -25.46 11.93 -29.72
N GLN A 645 -24.39 11.64 -30.46
CA GLN A 645 -24.35 10.55 -31.43
C GLN A 645 -24.22 9.19 -30.73
N SER A 646 -23.32 9.08 -29.77
CA SER A 646 -22.98 7.83 -29.07
C SER A 646 -24.09 7.28 -28.17
N LEU A 647 -24.79 8.14 -27.43
CA LEU A 647 -25.81 7.72 -26.44
C LEU A 647 -26.87 6.74 -27.00
N PRO A 648 -27.59 7.05 -28.09
CA PRO A 648 -28.58 6.11 -28.64
C PRO A 648 -27.94 4.81 -29.17
N ILE A 649 -26.73 4.89 -29.73
CA ILE A 649 -26.03 3.74 -30.30
C ILE A 649 -25.58 2.75 -29.21
N TYR A 650 -25.05 3.27 -28.10
CA TYR A 650 -24.68 2.45 -26.94
C TYR A 650 -25.88 1.65 -26.42
N GLN A 651 -27.04 2.30 -26.32
CA GLN A 651 -28.30 1.66 -25.92
C GLN A 651 -28.76 0.61 -26.93
N GLU A 652 -28.76 0.93 -28.22
CA GLU A 652 -29.18 0.02 -29.29
C GLU A 652 -28.30 -1.23 -29.36
N LYS A 653 -26.98 -1.06 -29.30
CA LYS A 653 -26.01 -2.16 -29.47
C LYS A 653 -25.99 -3.11 -28.28
N LEU A 654 -26.18 -2.62 -27.05
CA LEU A 654 -25.84 -3.39 -25.85
C LEU A 654 -27.01 -3.76 -24.94
N TRP A 655 -28.08 -2.97 -24.86
CA TRP A 655 -29.19 -3.29 -23.98
C TRP A 655 -29.96 -4.51 -24.50
N ASN A 656 -29.99 -5.60 -23.72
CA ASN A 656 -30.65 -6.85 -24.14
C ASN A 656 -32.07 -7.05 -23.57
N GLY A 657 -32.56 -6.10 -22.77
CA GLY A 657 -33.84 -6.19 -22.07
C GLY A 657 -33.73 -6.48 -20.56
N GLU A 658 -32.58 -6.93 -20.07
CA GLU A 658 -32.33 -7.23 -18.66
C GLU A 658 -31.00 -6.63 -18.15
N TYR A 659 -29.93 -6.74 -18.94
CA TYR A 659 -28.59 -6.21 -18.64
C TYR A 659 -27.91 -5.73 -19.93
N TYR A 660 -26.71 -5.12 -19.82
CA TYR A 660 -25.91 -4.72 -20.98
C TYR A 660 -25.01 -5.89 -21.39
N ARG A 661 -25.05 -6.24 -22.68
CA ARG A 661 -24.14 -7.24 -23.26
C ARG A 661 -22.69 -6.86 -22.99
N LEU A 662 -21.83 -7.86 -22.84
CA LEU A 662 -20.38 -7.67 -22.70
C LEU A 662 -19.85 -6.73 -23.79
N ASP A 663 -20.17 -7.05 -25.05
CA ASP A 663 -19.91 -6.23 -26.22
C ASP A 663 -20.89 -6.53 -27.37
N SER A 664 -20.71 -5.83 -28.48
CA SER A 664 -21.60 -5.87 -29.65
C SER A 664 -21.21 -6.89 -30.72
N LYS A 665 -19.99 -7.46 -30.71
CA LYS A 665 -19.50 -8.31 -31.81
C LYS A 665 -18.98 -9.69 -31.39
N SER A 666 -18.69 -9.95 -30.11
CA SER A 666 -18.25 -11.28 -29.63
C SER A 666 -19.37 -12.32 -29.63
N GLY A 667 -20.62 -11.89 -29.47
CA GLY A 667 -21.77 -12.78 -29.28
C GLY A 667 -21.87 -13.40 -27.88
N SER A 668 -21.06 -12.94 -26.92
CA SER A 668 -21.10 -13.43 -25.54
C SER A 668 -22.41 -13.07 -24.83
N ASP A 669 -22.89 -14.00 -24.01
CA ASP A 669 -24.03 -13.87 -23.09
C ASP A 669 -23.57 -13.72 -21.62
N VAL A 670 -22.29 -13.40 -21.40
CA VAL A 670 -21.73 -13.15 -20.08
C VAL A 670 -22.32 -11.87 -19.48
N VAL A 671 -22.70 -11.98 -18.21
CA VAL A 671 -22.95 -10.85 -17.31
C VAL A 671 -21.60 -10.43 -16.74
N MET A 672 -21.10 -9.26 -17.16
CA MET A 672 -19.88 -8.68 -16.60
C MET A 672 -20.22 -7.87 -15.34
N ALA A 673 -19.46 -8.06 -14.26
CA ALA A 673 -19.67 -7.38 -12.99
C ALA A 673 -19.56 -5.85 -13.13
N ASP A 674 -18.65 -5.40 -13.98
CA ASP A 674 -18.27 -4.01 -14.15
C ASP A 674 -18.88 -3.36 -15.41
N GLN A 675 -19.91 -3.98 -15.98
CA GLN A 675 -20.55 -3.56 -17.25
C GLN A 675 -21.06 -2.10 -17.28
N LEU A 676 -21.25 -1.47 -16.11
CA LEU A 676 -21.78 -0.11 -15.98
C LEU A 676 -20.84 0.81 -15.18
N CYS A 677 -19.52 0.58 -15.23
CA CYS A 677 -18.54 1.45 -14.59
C CYS A 677 -18.69 2.94 -15.00
N GLY A 678 -18.91 3.23 -16.28
CA GLY A 678 -19.17 4.60 -16.74
C GLY A 678 -20.41 5.23 -16.08
N GLN A 679 -21.48 4.46 -15.84
CA GLN A 679 -22.67 4.96 -15.17
C GLN A 679 -22.46 5.14 -13.66
N PHE A 680 -21.66 4.27 -13.03
CA PHE A 680 -21.20 4.46 -11.66
C PHE A 680 -20.48 5.82 -11.53
N TYR A 681 -19.52 6.08 -12.42
CA TYR A 681 -18.80 7.34 -12.44
C TYR A 681 -19.67 8.55 -12.80
N ALA A 682 -20.61 8.42 -13.75
CA ALA A 682 -21.53 9.51 -14.07
C ALA A 682 -22.33 9.96 -12.84
N ARG A 683 -22.88 9.02 -12.05
CA ARG A 683 -23.60 9.36 -10.80
C ARG A 683 -22.68 9.86 -9.71
N LEU A 684 -21.48 9.28 -9.58
CA LEU A 684 -20.48 9.72 -8.61
C LEU A 684 -20.09 11.19 -8.81
N LEU A 685 -20.08 11.63 -10.07
CA LEU A 685 -19.63 12.96 -10.47
C LEU A 685 -20.75 13.97 -10.71
N ASP A 686 -21.98 13.67 -10.26
CA ASP A 686 -23.18 14.49 -10.50
C ASP A 686 -23.35 14.87 -11.99
N LEU A 687 -22.94 13.96 -12.89
CA LEU A 687 -23.13 14.08 -14.34
C LEU A 687 -24.47 13.48 -14.76
N PRO A 688 -24.99 13.84 -15.95
CA PRO A 688 -26.17 13.19 -16.50
C PRO A 688 -26.00 11.67 -16.60
N ASP A 689 -27.08 10.93 -16.30
CA ASP A 689 -27.10 9.47 -16.44
C ASP A 689 -26.90 9.09 -17.92
N ILE A 690 -25.85 8.29 -18.19
CA ILE A 690 -25.53 7.78 -19.54
C ILE A 690 -26.43 6.61 -19.97
N VAL A 691 -27.13 6.00 -19.00
CA VAL A 691 -28.14 4.98 -19.23
C VAL A 691 -29.43 5.25 -18.44
N PRO A 692 -30.61 4.82 -18.92
CA PRO A 692 -31.84 4.93 -18.14
C PRO A 692 -31.74 4.24 -16.77
N SER A 693 -32.20 4.92 -15.71
CA SER A 693 -32.06 4.47 -14.32
C SER A 693 -32.72 3.10 -14.05
N ASP A 694 -33.84 2.80 -14.70
CA ASP A 694 -34.51 1.50 -14.62
C ASP A 694 -33.65 0.36 -15.21
N ARG A 695 -32.93 0.64 -16.30
CA ARG A 695 -31.99 -0.30 -16.92
C ARG A 695 -30.74 -0.49 -16.07
N ALA A 696 -30.21 0.58 -15.47
CA ALA A 696 -29.09 0.49 -14.53
C ALA A 696 -29.44 -0.41 -13.33
N LEU A 697 -30.61 -0.20 -12.73
CA LEU A 697 -31.09 -1.02 -11.62
C LEU A 697 -31.31 -2.49 -12.02
N SER A 698 -31.87 -2.73 -13.21
CA SER A 698 -32.04 -4.09 -13.74
C SER A 698 -30.69 -4.81 -13.95
N ALA A 699 -29.72 -4.11 -14.54
CA ALA A 699 -28.38 -4.64 -14.76
C ALA A 699 -27.67 -4.95 -13.44
N LEU A 700 -27.71 -4.05 -12.45
CA LEU A 700 -27.13 -4.28 -11.12
C LEU A 700 -27.75 -5.47 -10.39
N LYS A 701 -29.06 -5.63 -10.42
CA LYS A 701 -29.73 -6.82 -9.87
C LYS A 701 -29.28 -8.10 -10.56
N THR A 702 -29.05 -8.02 -11.87
CA THR A 702 -28.58 -9.15 -12.67
C THR A 702 -27.14 -9.52 -12.34
N VAL A 703 -26.26 -8.52 -12.20
CA VAL A 703 -24.87 -8.68 -11.75
C VAL A 703 -24.84 -9.29 -10.35
N TYR A 704 -25.57 -8.71 -9.40
CA TYR A 704 -25.60 -9.19 -8.02
C TYR A 704 -26.10 -10.64 -7.92
N ASP A 705 -27.13 -11.01 -8.69
CA ASP A 705 -27.65 -12.38 -8.70
C ASP A 705 -26.70 -13.37 -9.41
N ALA A 706 -26.23 -13.06 -10.61
CA ALA A 706 -25.40 -13.97 -11.41
C ALA A 706 -23.96 -14.05 -10.90
N CYS A 707 -23.30 -12.89 -10.76
CA CYS A 707 -21.88 -12.80 -10.47
C CYS A 707 -21.55 -13.04 -9.01
N PHE A 708 -22.48 -12.74 -8.08
CA PHE A 708 -22.26 -12.96 -6.64
C PHE A 708 -23.10 -14.11 -6.08
N LEU A 709 -24.44 -14.02 -6.06
CA LEU A 709 -25.25 -15.04 -5.35
C LEU A 709 -25.12 -16.44 -5.96
N LYS A 710 -25.13 -16.55 -7.29
CA LYS A 710 -25.02 -17.84 -8.00
C LYS A 710 -23.58 -18.30 -8.17
N PHE A 711 -22.61 -17.38 -8.15
CA PHE A 711 -21.20 -17.74 -8.18
C PHE A 711 -20.76 -18.23 -6.80
N CYS A 712 -20.47 -19.53 -6.69
CA CYS A 712 -19.99 -20.14 -5.44
C CYS A 712 -20.84 -19.76 -4.21
N ASN A 713 -22.16 -19.69 -4.39
CA ASN A 713 -23.16 -19.36 -3.37
C ASN A 713 -22.96 -18.01 -2.65
N GLY A 714 -22.21 -17.07 -3.23
CA GLY A 714 -21.92 -15.77 -2.64
C GLY A 714 -20.94 -15.80 -1.46
N GLU A 715 -20.06 -16.80 -1.38
CA GLU A 715 -19.09 -16.96 -0.29
C GLU A 715 -17.79 -16.15 -0.47
N PHE A 716 -17.47 -15.74 -1.71
CA PHE A 716 -16.17 -15.15 -2.06
C PHE A 716 -16.23 -13.68 -2.51
N GLY A 717 -17.33 -13.30 -3.16
CA GLY A 717 -17.48 -12.02 -3.87
C GLY A 717 -18.05 -12.26 -5.27
N ALA A 718 -18.24 -11.18 -6.02
CA ALA A 718 -18.69 -11.20 -7.39
C ALA A 718 -17.53 -11.60 -8.33
N ALA A 719 -17.72 -12.64 -9.13
CA ALA A 719 -16.83 -12.96 -10.24
C ALA A 719 -16.92 -11.89 -11.33
N ASN A 720 -15.82 -11.63 -12.04
CA ASN A 720 -15.79 -10.61 -13.09
C ASN A 720 -16.78 -10.87 -14.24
N GLY A 721 -17.01 -12.14 -14.60
CA GLY A 721 -17.84 -12.50 -15.75
C GLY A 721 -18.34 -13.94 -15.72
N VAL A 722 -19.66 -14.11 -15.61
CA VAL A 722 -20.33 -15.42 -15.67
C VAL A 722 -21.61 -15.35 -16.50
N ARG A 723 -22.13 -16.51 -16.90
CA ARG A 723 -23.47 -16.60 -17.50
C ARG A 723 -24.55 -16.25 -16.47
N ARG A 724 -25.77 -16.01 -16.93
CA ARG A 724 -26.93 -15.64 -16.08
C ARG A 724 -27.24 -16.66 -14.95
N ASP A 725 -26.86 -17.92 -15.13
CA ASP A 725 -27.01 -18.99 -14.15
C ASP A 725 -25.81 -19.12 -13.17
N GLY A 726 -24.81 -18.24 -13.28
CA GLY A 726 -23.59 -18.26 -12.47
C GLY A 726 -22.48 -19.18 -13.00
N SER A 727 -22.73 -19.90 -14.10
CA SER A 727 -21.74 -20.80 -14.69
C SER A 727 -20.72 -20.05 -15.56
N PRO A 728 -19.47 -20.55 -15.66
CA PRO A 728 -18.46 -19.94 -16.53
C PRO A 728 -18.84 -20.08 -18.01
N GLU A 729 -18.58 -19.06 -18.82
CA GLU A 729 -18.64 -19.20 -20.29
C GLU A 729 -17.56 -20.17 -20.78
N ASN A 730 -16.34 -20.00 -20.26
CA ASN A 730 -15.21 -20.90 -20.42
C ASN A 730 -14.65 -21.27 -19.02
N PRO A 731 -14.79 -22.53 -18.57
CA PRO A 731 -14.29 -22.97 -17.26
C PRO A 731 -12.78 -22.84 -17.06
N LYS A 732 -12.01 -22.61 -18.13
CA LYS A 732 -10.55 -22.42 -18.10
C LYS A 732 -10.14 -20.95 -18.18
N ALA A 733 -11.08 -20.03 -18.28
CA ALA A 733 -10.76 -18.60 -18.31
C ALA A 733 -10.15 -18.16 -16.98
N THR A 734 -9.20 -17.23 -17.05
CA THR A 734 -8.52 -16.66 -15.89
C THR A 734 -9.37 -15.53 -15.31
N HIS A 735 -9.39 -14.38 -15.98
CA HIS A 735 -9.99 -13.13 -15.49
C HIS A 735 -11.50 -13.22 -15.22
N PRO A 736 -12.34 -13.80 -16.09
CA PRO A 736 -13.79 -13.85 -15.84
C PRO A 736 -14.18 -14.57 -14.54
N LEU A 737 -13.37 -15.52 -14.08
CA LEU A 737 -13.68 -16.37 -12.91
C LEU A 737 -12.99 -15.92 -11.62
N GLU A 738 -12.24 -14.82 -11.70
CA GLU A 738 -11.64 -14.18 -10.54
C GLU A 738 -12.62 -13.23 -9.87
N VAL A 739 -12.47 -13.08 -8.56
CA VAL A 739 -13.08 -12.01 -7.78
C VAL A 739 -12.02 -10.93 -7.62
N TRP A 740 -12.14 -9.86 -8.39
CA TRP A 740 -11.25 -8.71 -8.25
C TRP A 740 -11.70 -7.85 -7.07
N THR A 741 -10.86 -7.74 -6.05
CA THR A 741 -11.20 -7.15 -4.76
C THR A 741 -11.64 -5.69 -4.91
N GLY A 742 -10.86 -4.88 -5.63
CA GLY A 742 -11.17 -3.48 -5.88
C GLY A 742 -12.41 -3.26 -6.75
N ILE A 743 -12.63 -4.08 -7.78
CA ILE A 743 -13.85 -4.04 -8.61
C ILE A 743 -15.09 -4.37 -7.77
N ASN A 744 -14.99 -5.34 -6.86
CA ASN A 744 -16.08 -5.68 -5.95
C ASN A 744 -16.44 -4.52 -5.02
N PHE A 745 -15.45 -3.78 -4.53
CA PHE A 745 -15.71 -2.58 -3.73
C PHE A 745 -16.29 -1.43 -4.56
N GLY A 746 -15.82 -1.23 -5.80
CA GLY A 746 -16.43 -0.28 -6.74
C GLY A 746 -17.88 -0.63 -7.08
N LEU A 747 -18.17 -1.91 -7.35
CA LEU A 747 -19.52 -2.42 -7.56
C LEU A 747 -20.40 -2.20 -6.33
N ALA A 748 -19.89 -2.45 -5.13
CA ALA A 748 -20.60 -2.18 -3.88
C ALA A 748 -20.92 -0.68 -3.72
N ALA A 749 -19.99 0.21 -4.06
CA ALA A 749 -20.24 1.66 -4.06
C ALA A 749 -21.37 2.03 -5.04
N PHE A 750 -21.38 1.43 -6.24
CA PHE A 750 -22.45 1.68 -7.20
C PHE A 750 -23.81 1.12 -6.74
N LEU A 751 -23.83 -0.06 -6.11
CA LEU A 751 -25.04 -0.62 -5.48
C LEU A 751 -25.61 0.35 -4.44
N VAL A 752 -24.76 0.96 -3.60
CA VAL A 752 -25.18 1.97 -2.63
C VAL A 752 -25.81 3.19 -3.32
N GLN A 753 -25.16 3.75 -4.36
CA GLN A 753 -25.70 4.89 -5.12
C GLN A 753 -27.08 4.62 -5.73
N MET A 754 -27.39 3.36 -5.99
CA MET A 754 -28.65 2.89 -6.57
C MET A 754 -29.66 2.41 -5.50
N GLY A 755 -29.39 2.68 -4.22
CA GLY A 755 -30.28 2.37 -3.10
C GLY A 755 -30.25 0.91 -2.62
N MET A 756 -29.25 0.13 -3.02
CA MET A 756 -29.07 -1.29 -2.68
C MET A 756 -28.01 -1.47 -1.57
N LYS A 757 -28.19 -0.76 -0.45
CA LYS A 757 -27.21 -0.69 0.66
C LYS A 757 -26.96 -2.05 1.32
N ASP A 758 -28.00 -2.85 1.52
CA ASP A 758 -27.86 -4.16 2.17
C ASP A 758 -27.11 -5.15 1.26
N GLU A 759 -27.40 -5.13 -0.04
CA GLU A 759 -26.67 -5.91 -1.05
C GLU A 759 -25.20 -5.51 -1.14
N ALA A 760 -24.91 -4.21 -1.13
CA ALA A 760 -23.55 -3.68 -1.13
C ALA A 760 -22.75 -4.15 0.09
N LEU A 761 -23.32 -4.02 1.29
CA LEU A 761 -22.65 -4.46 2.53
C LEU A 761 -22.44 -5.97 2.58
N ARG A 762 -23.40 -6.76 2.10
CA ARG A 762 -23.26 -8.23 2.02
C ARG A 762 -22.14 -8.64 1.07
N LEU A 763 -22.05 -8.03 -0.11
CA LEU A 763 -20.98 -8.29 -1.07
C LEU A 763 -19.61 -7.92 -0.48
N THR A 764 -19.52 -6.71 0.08
CA THR A 764 -18.29 -6.20 0.69
C THR A 764 -17.81 -7.08 1.84
N GLN A 765 -18.73 -7.54 2.70
CA GLN A 765 -18.40 -8.41 3.82
C GLN A 765 -17.80 -9.74 3.36
N ALA A 766 -18.36 -10.35 2.31
CA ALA A 766 -17.84 -11.61 1.77
C ALA A 766 -16.36 -11.46 1.35
N VAL A 767 -16.03 -10.39 0.62
CA VAL A 767 -14.65 -10.10 0.19
C VAL A 767 -13.73 -9.81 1.39
N VAL A 768 -14.16 -8.98 2.34
CA VAL A 768 -13.39 -8.65 3.55
C VAL A 768 -13.08 -9.90 4.38
N GLN A 769 -14.04 -10.82 4.52
CA GLN A 769 -13.82 -12.08 5.22
C GLN A 769 -12.77 -12.94 4.53
N GLN A 770 -12.80 -13.03 3.19
CA GLN A 770 -11.76 -13.76 2.45
C GLN A 770 -10.36 -13.21 2.76
N ILE A 771 -10.21 -11.88 2.79
CA ILE A 771 -8.92 -11.22 3.03
C ILE A 771 -8.42 -11.47 4.46
N TYR A 772 -9.23 -11.10 5.46
CA TYR A 772 -8.76 -11.00 6.85
C TYR A 772 -8.84 -12.31 7.65
N GLU A 773 -9.55 -13.33 7.16
CA GLU A 773 -9.62 -14.64 7.80
C GLU A 773 -8.67 -15.67 7.17
N ASN A 774 -8.19 -15.43 5.93
CA ASN A 774 -7.44 -16.44 5.17
C ASN A 774 -6.01 -16.04 4.78
N GLY A 775 -5.38 -15.14 5.54
CA GLY A 775 -3.94 -14.89 5.47
C GLY A 775 -3.53 -13.89 4.41
N LEU A 776 -4.42 -12.99 4.01
CA LEU A 776 -4.17 -11.92 3.03
C LEU A 776 -4.13 -10.52 3.67
N GLN A 777 -4.27 -10.41 4.99
CA GLN A 777 -4.18 -9.12 5.69
C GLN A 777 -2.83 -8.44 5.42
N PHE A 778 -2.87 -7.13 5.13
CA PHE A 778 -1.68 -6.33 4.77
C PHE A 778 -0.89 -6.89 3.57
N ARG A 779 -1.59 -7.61 2.68
CA ARG A 779 -1.13 -8.06 1.37
C ARG A 779 -2.30 -8.29 0.43
N THR A 780 -3.38 -7.53 0.60
CA THR A 780 -4.64 -7.68 -0.14
C THR A 780 -4.35 -7.76 -1.65
N PRO A 781 -4.79 -8.83 -2.33
CA PRO A 781 -4.43 -9.05 -3.72
C PRO A 781 -5.40 -8.38 -4.70
N GLU A 782 -5.02 -8.29 -5.97
CA GLU A 782 -5.94 -7.93 -7.05
C GLU A 782 -7.11 -8.92 -7.07
N ALA A 783 -6.78 -10.21 -7.13
CA ALA A 783 -7.76 -11.26 -7.39
C ALA A 783 -7.66 -12.41 -6.39
N ILE A 784 -8.82 -12.93 -6.02
CA ILE A 784 -8.97 -14.21 -5.30
C ILE A 784 -9.85 -15.18 -6.09
N THR A 785 -9.71 -16.47 -5.84
CA THR A 785 -10.55 -17.52 -6.45
C THR A 785 -11.17 -18.44 -5.41
N ALA A 786 -12.25 -19.11 -5.78
CA ALA A 786 -12.96 -20.06 -4.91
C ALA A 786 -12.13 -21.31 -4.52
N THR A 787 -10.98 -21.54 -5.16
CA THR A 787 -10.07 -22.64 -4.81
C THR A 787 -9.01 -22.26 -3.77
N GLY A 788 -9.10 -21.07 -3.18
CA GLY A 788 -8.13 -20.62 -2.16
C GLY A 788 -6.79 -20.15 -2.75
N THR A 789 -6.83 -19.57 -3.95
CA THR A 789 -5.62 -18.99 -4.59
C THR A 789 -5.81 -17.50 -4.86
N PHE A 790 -4.71 -16.74 -4.91
CA PHE A 790 -4.72 -15.32 -5.25
C PHE A 790 -3.75 -14.99 -6.40
N ARG A 791 -3.92 -13.82 -7.03
CA ARG A 791 -2.97 -13.23 -8.00
C ARG A 791 -2.63 -11.80 -7.56
N ALA A 792 -1.35 -11.45 -7.67
CA ALA A 792 -0.78 -10.14 -7.38
C ALA A 792 -1.13 -9.59 -5.99
N SER A 793 -0.28 -9.88 -4.99
CA SER A 793 -0.49 -9.38 -3.61
C SER A 793 -0.02 -7.94 -3.42
N THR A 794 -0.45 -7.28 -2.35
CA THR A 794 -0.11 -5.87 -2.05
C THR A 794 -0.51 -4.97 -3.22
N TYR A 795 -1.82 -4.96 -3.50
CA TYR A 795 -2.37 -4.37 -4.71
C TYR A 795 -3.10 -3.05 -4.44
N LEU A 796 -3.01 -2.12 -5.38
CA LEU A 796 -3.54 -0.76 -5.29
C LEU A 796 -5.08 -0.68 -5.31
N ARG A 797 -5.72 -1.48 -6.18
CA ARG A 797 -7.18 -1.47 -6.41
C ARG A 797 -8.05 -1.64 -5.15
N PRO A 798 -7.74 -2.54 -4.18
CA PRO A 798 -8.53 -2.72 -2.95
C PRO A 798 -8.83 -1.46 -2.12
N MET A 799 -8.03 -0.40 -2.24
CA MET A 799 -8.33 0.89 -1.59
C MET A 799 -9.68 1.49 -2.03
N ALA A 800 -10.29 0.97 -3.09
CA ALA A 800 -11.66 1.24 -3.53
C ALA A 800 -12.75 1.06 -2.46
N ILE A 801 -12.47 0.36 -1.35
CA ILE A 801 -13.38 0.32 -0.19
C ILE A 801 -13.74 1.72 0.33
N TRP A 802 -12.85 2.71 0.16
CA TRP A 802 -13.12 4.12 0.45
C TRP A 802 -14.19 4.75 -0.45
N GLY A 803 -14.34 4.24 -1.68
CA GLY A 803 -15.43 4.61 -2.58
C GLY A 803 -16.80 4.23 -2.02
N ILE A 804 -16.90 3.12 -1.27
CA ILE A 804 -18.14 2.75 -0.56
C ILE A 804 -18.40 3.76 0.56
N TYR A 805 -17.39 4.07 1.38
CA TYR A 805 -17.52 5.01 2.48
C TYR A 805 -17.96 6.41 2.01
N LEU A 806 -17.45 6.86 0.86
CA LEU A 806 -17.84 8.11 0.22
C LEU A 806 -19.36 8.21 -0.05
N VAL A 807 -19.99 7.10 -0.46
CA VAL A 807 -21.38 7.09 -0.96
C VAL A 807 -22.41 6.49 0.01
N ILE A 808 -21.99 5.81 1.08
CA ILE A 808 -22.86 5.07 2.02
C ILE A 808 -23.54 5.91 3.11
N ASN A 809 -23.28 7.22 3.09
CA ASN A 809 -23.62 8.17 4.14
C ASN A 809 -25.05 8.09 4.66
#